data_AF-A0A848EJ51-F1
#
_entry.id   AF-A0A848EJ51-F1
#
_cell.length_a   1.000
_cell.length_b   1.000
_cell.length_c   1.000
_cell.angle_alpha   90.00
_cell.angle_beta   90.00
_cell.angle_gamma   90.00
#
_symmetry.space_group_name_H-M   'P 1'
#
loop_
_entity.id
_entity.type
_entity.pdbx_description
1 polymer ?
#
loop_
_entity_poly.entity_id
_entity_poly.type
_entity_poly.pdbx_seq_one_letter_code
_entity_poly.pdbx_strand_id
1 'polypeptide(L)'
;MPRLALTPGGIMLLDLPLAGPLPAGATALTVAGRPLPPPSASLLLGSPQAPRLIHAARQVMQAAAGHEAILHIGGERLGAFLLSEPLNPAAFAQGFAGADRDAVLRFLAVTCATMLRASADPGLSALCRALVDAADPAPCLAAPSNGLSAWLVPQAPDGVWRLLSDDALRRAGRPTGRVMLLDAAHDADAILLPPAPARPVRLDARKGAATLSTLTRDAIAGRRRAPALLRALATRAVNDARAASVLREAQLLAPSRPTRVADPTRPIGAGLDLALSDHAGGVFLCGWLRDPLGLIASLELRAPGRSLPLAAAGLNRVPRPDILRRFATAPFGQADDRPGFVAYLPGADPAGTAQWRLAARLTGGTEVEVAAPPGLMPPHVARDLVLRAVHASAVTPALLDDCIGPAAAALHVAARRSATGTAEVVALGPQRRSRPRASLVVPLYRNLRFLRFQLAAFARDEETRRADLIYVLDSPEQRHEVEHLLRGMAAMHGLPLRLVVMPRNGGYAAACNAGAAEALAPALLFLNSDVLPAAPGWLGVMLARLGRDRRLAAVGPRLLFDEGSIQHAGLFFRRGEDGVWLNDHYCKGFPRRHPDALTARRVPAITGAALLVRRAAFERVAGFCTDYIVGDFEDSDLCLKLRTQGDEIAYEPDAELFHFERQSIALHDGHARTLAGAINRRLHHRRWDGAIAALMARHGAG
;
A
#
# COMPACT_ATOMS: atom_id res chain seq x y z
N MET A 1 -46.36 -11.81 -12.06
CA MET A 1 -45.38 -11.84 -10.95
C MET A 1 -46.12 -11.79 -9.64
N PRO A 2 -46.04 -12.82 -8.78
CA PRO A 2 -46.65 -12.79 -7.46
C PRO A 2 -45.94 -11.74 -6.59
N ARG A 3 -46.72 -10.86 -5.95
CA ARG A 3 -46.23 -9.81 -5.04
C ARG A 3 -46.29 -10.33 -3.59
N LEU A 4 -45.16 -10.27 -2.90
CA LEU A 4 -44.97 -10.74 -1.52
C LEU A 4 -44.76 -9.51 -0.61
N ALA A 5 -45.43 -9.44 0.54
CA ALA A 5 -45.34 -8.30 1.47
C ALA A 5 -45.04 -8.76 2.91
N LEU A 6 -44.18 -8.02 3.61
CA LEU A 6 -43.68 -8.29 4.97
C LEU A 6 -44.29 -7.30 5.97
N THR A 7 -44.57 -7.74 7.20
CA THR A 7 -44.88 -6.85 8.34
C THR A 7 -44.14 -7.31 9.61
N PRO A 8 -43.98 -6.45 10.64
CA PRO A 8 -43.01 -6.63 11.73
C PRO A 8 -43.32 -7.71 12.80
N GLY A 9 -44.07 -8.78 12.48
CA GLY A 9 -44.47 -9.75 13.52
C GLY A 9 -45.06 -11.08 13.05
N GLY A 10 -44.72 -11.58 11.86
CA GLY A 10 -45.23 -12.88 11.42
C GLY A 10 -44.70 -13.35 10.06
N ILE A 11 -44.58 -14.68 9.90
CA ILE A 11 -44.10 -15.32 8.67
C ILE A 11 -45.30 -15.62 7.77
N MET A 12 -45.21 -15.16 6.52
CA MET A 12 -46.19 -15.47 5.47
C MET A 12 -45.67 -16.66 4.64
N LEU A 13 -46.40 -17.77 4.60
CA LEU A 13 -46.13 -18.89 3.69
C LEU A 13 -47.16 -18.85 2.56
N LEU A 14 -46.72 -18.42 1.38
CA LEU A 14 -47.52 -18.50 0.15
C LEU A 14 -47.21 -19.82 -0.55
N ASP A 15 -48.21 -20.70 -0.66
CA ASP A 15 -48.24 -21.68 -1.74
C ASP A 15 -49.07 -21.12 -2.91
N LEU A 16 -48.65 -21.40 -4.15
CA LEU A 16 -49.33 -20.95 -5.37
C LEU A 16 -50.64 -21.73 -5.56
N PRO A 17 -51.67 -21.17 -6.24
CA PRO A 17 -52.99 -21.78 -6.31
C PRO A 17 -52.95 -23.17 -6.93
N LEU A 18 -53.47 -24.15 -6.19
CA LEU A 18 -53.66 -25.52 -6.66
C LEU A 18 -55.13 -25.90 -6.53
N ALA A 19 -55.76 -26.14 -7.68
CA ALA A 19 -56.89 -27.05 -7.78
C ALA A 19 -56.33 -28.39 -8.26
N GLY A 20 -55.87 -29.25 -7.33
CA GLY A 20 -55.27 -30.55 -7.64
C GLY A 20 -54.32 -31.09 -6.56
N PRO A 21 -53.81 -32.32 -6.69
CA PRO A 21 -52.80 -32.89 -5.78
C PRO A 21 -51.52 -32.04 -5.77
N LEU A 22 -50.82 -32.03 -4.62
CA LEU A 22 -49.62 -31.24 -4.40
C LEU A 22 -48.52 -31.61 -5.42
N PRO A 23 -47.98 -30.64 -6.19
CA PRO A 23 -46.86 -30.89 -7.09
C PRO A 23 -45.62 -31.25 -6.27
N ALA A 24 -44.77 -32.10 -6.83
CA ALA A 24 -43.51 -32.50 -6.21
C ALA A 24 -42.67 -31.25 -5.88
N GLY A 25 -42.35 -31.05 -4.59
CA GLY A 25 -41.61 -29.88 -4.10
C GLY A 25 -42.47 -28.77 -3.44
N ALA A 26 -43.81 -28.84 -3.49
CA ALA A 26 -44.67 -27.84 -2.85
C ALA A 26 -44.71 -27.97 -1.32
N THR A 27 -44.97 -26.85 -0.64
CA THR A 27 -45.12 -26.78 0.82
C THR A 27 -46.55 -26.38 1.16
N ALA A 28 -47.29 -27.22 1.87
CA ALA A 28 -48.70 -27.00 2.14
C ALA A 28 -49.09 -27.27 3.60
N LEU A 29 -50.10 -26.54 4.07
CA LEU A 29 -50.73 -26.72 5.37
C LEU A 29 -52.16 -27.22 5.17
N THR A 30 -52.50 -28.35 5.80
CA THR A 30 -53.86 -28.90 5.78
C THR A 30 -54.48 -28.84 7.16
N VAL A 31 -55.79 -28.54 7.23
CA VAL A 31 -56.58 -28.52 8.47
C VAL A 31 -57.81 -29.40 8.25
N ALA A 32 -58.04 -30.35 9.16
CA ALA A 32 -59.11 -31.35 9.02
C ALA A 32 -59.12 -32.06 7.64
N GLY A 33 -57.93 -32.34 7.10
CA GLY A 33 -57.74 -33.04 5.81
C GLY A 33 -57.99 -32.19 4.56
N ARG A 34 -58.24 -30.88 4.69
CA ARG A 34 -58.42 -29.96 3.55
C ARG A 34 -57.26 -28.95 3.47
N PRO A 35 -56.70 -28.70 2.27
CA PRO A 35 -55.72 -27.64 2.08
C PRO A 35 -56.38 -26.27 2.28
N LEU A 36 -55.69 -25.37 2.98
CA LEU A 36 -56.12 -23.97 3.08
C LEU A 36 -55.85 -23.26 1.74
N PRO A 37 -56.79 -22.44 1.20
CA PRO A 37 -56.57 -21.75 -0.07
C PRO A 37 -55.41 -20.73 0.01
N PRO A 38 -54.93 -20.11 -1.09
CA PRO A 38 -54.06 -18.93 -1.02
C PRO A 38 -54.88 -17.62 -1.01
N PRO A 39 -54.44 -16.54 -0.35
CA PRO A 39 -53.29 -16.40 0.54
C PRO A 39 -53.73 -16.66 2.00
N SER A 40 -53.87 -17.92 2.40
CA SER A 40 -54.63 -18.25 3.62
C SER A 40 -53.78 -18.82 4.76
N ALA A 41 -52.47 -19.05 4.55
CA ALA A 41 -51.54 -19.45 5.61
C ALA A 41 -50.63 -18.27 6.04
N SER A 42 -51.10 -17.49 7.00
CA SER A 42 -50.27 -16.52 7.74
C SER A 42 -50.01 -17.07 9.13
N LEU A 43 -48.76 -17.47 9.42
CA LEU A 43 -48.36 -17.93 10.74
C LEU A 43 -47.81 -16.73 11.52
N LEU A 44 -48.64 -16.14 12.37
CA LEU A 44 -48.27 -14.96 13.13
C LEU A 44 -47.59 -15.38 14.44
N LEU A 45 -46.36 -14.91 14.64
CA LEU A 45 -45.52 -15.21 15.79
C LEU A 45 -45.20 -13.89 16.48
N GLY A 46 -46.01 -13.52 17.48
CA GLY A 46 -45.79 -12.27 18.22
C GLY A 46 -47.00 -11.74 18.96
N SER A 47 -46.75 -10.78 19.86
CA SER A 47 -47.74 -10.14 20.72
C SER A 47 -48.74 -9.27 19.92
N PRO A 48 -50.04 -9.29 20.26
CA PRO A 48 -51.12 -8.64 19.50
C PRO A 48 -51.10 -7.09 19.47
N GLN A 49 -50.10 -6.42 20.05
CA GLN A 49 -50.18 -4.99 20.40
C GLN A 49 -49.66 -3.98 19.35
N ALA A 50 -49.23 -4.38 18.15
CA ALA A 50 -48.73 -3.44 17.13
C ALA A 50 -49.23 -3.76 15.69
N PRO A 51 -50.40 -3.24 15.26
CA PRO A 51 -50.98 -3.57 13.97
C PRO A 51 -50.60 -2.51 12.92
N ARG A 52 -49.81 -2.88 11.90
CA ARG A 52 -49.81 -2.13 10.62
C ARG A 52 -49.82 -3.09 9.43
N LEU A 53 -50.96 -3.08 8.74
CA LEU A 53 -51.36 -3.70 7.46
C LEU A 53 -51.36 -5.25 7.35
N ILE A 54 -52.42 -5.88 7.86
CA ILE A 54 -52.86 -7.23 7.44
C ILE A 54 -54.40 -7.21 7.35
N HIS A 55 -54.98 -7.33 6.17
CA HIS A 55 -56.45 -7.33 6.01
C HIS A 55 -57.03 -8.49 5.18
N ALA A 56 -56.28 -9.58 4.96
CA ALA A 56 -56.78 -10.71 4.16
C ALA A 56 -56.81 -12.10 4.86
N ALA A 57 -56.12 -12.32 5.99
CA ALA A 57 -55.89 -13.69 6.50
C ALA A 57 -56.27 -13.97 7.97
N ARG A 58 -56.70 -12.97 8.75
CA ARG A 58 -57.01 -13.18 10.18
C ARG A 58 -58.31 -13.98 10.43
N GLN A 59 -59.31 -13.82 9.56
CA GLN A 59 -60.60 -14.52 9.67
C GLN A 59 -60.47 -16.04 9.50
N VAL A 60 -59.58 -16.52 8.63
CA VAL A 60 -59.39 -17.95 8.38
C VAL A 60 -58.68 -18.63 9.54
N MET A 61 -57.70 -17.96 10.14
CA MET A 61 -57.01 -18.45 11.35
C MET A 61 -57.93 -18.51 12.57
N GLN A 62 -58.82 -17.54 12.75
CA GLN A 62 -59.83 -17.58 13.82
C GLN A 62 -60.81 -18.75 13.66
N ALA A 63 -61.21 -19.06 12.41
CA ALA A 63 -62.08 -20.19 12.12
C ALA A 63 -61.39 -21.56 12.26
N ALA A 64 -60.07 -21.62 12.04
CA ALA A 64 -59.26 -22.84 12.13
C ALA A 64 -58.59 -23.06 13.50
N ALA A 65 -58.65 -22.07 14.40
CA ALA A 65 -58.10 -22.18 15.75
C ALA A 65 -58.73 -23.37 16.51
N GLY A 66 -57.91 -24.12 17.25
CA GLY A 66 -58.32 -25.33 17.95
C GLY A 66 -58.36 -26.60 17.09
N HIS A 67 -58.10 -26.52 15.79
CA HIS A 67 -57.99 -27.69 14.91
C HIS A 67 -56.54 -28.15 14.76
N GLU A 68 -56.37 -29.45 14.56
CA GLU A 68 -55.08 -30.05 14.23
C GLU A 68 -54.72 -29.75 12.77
N ALA A 69 -53.52 -29.22 12.57
CA ALA A 69 -52.96 -28.90 11.26
C ALA A 69 -51.75 -29.75 10.96
N ILE A 70 -51.60 -30.13 9.70
CA ILE A 70 -50.52 -30.99 9.23
C ILE A 70 -49.66 -30.20 8.25
N LEU A 71 -48.35 -30.15 8.53
CA LEU A 71 -47.36 -29.52 7.66
C LEU A 71 -46.79 -30.53 6.66
N HIS A 72 -46.82 -30.15 5.39
CA HIS A 72 -46.19 -30.89 4.31
C HIS A 72 -45.06 -30.06 3.69
N ILE A 73 -43.86 -30.64 3.53
CA ILE A 73 -42.74 -30.01 2.82
C ILE A 73 -42.29 -30.95 1.71
N GLY A 74 -42.29 -30.47 0.46
CA GLY A 74 -41.89 -31.29 -0.69
C GLY A 74 -42.86 -32.44 -0.99
N GLY A 75 -44.10 -32.40 -0.48
CA GLY A 75 -45.07 -33.48 -0.55
C GLY A 75 -45.02 -34.48 0.62
N GLU A 76 -43.98 -34.44 1.46
CA GLU A 76 -43.86 -35.32 2.63
C GLU A 76 -44.57 -34.71 3.84
N ARG A 77 -45.33 -35.55 4.57
CA ARG A 77 -46.00 -35.18 5.83
C ARG A 77 -44.98 -35.20 6.97
N LEU A 78 -44.70 -34.04 7.56
CA LEU A 78 -43.68 -33.90 8.61
C LEU A 78 -44.24 -33.97 10.04
N GLY A 79 -45.48 -33.57 10.29
CA GLY A 79 -46.02 -33.59 11.65
C GLY A 79 -47.33 -32.85 11.77
N ALA A 80 -47.98 -33.04 12.93
CA ALA A 80 -49.27 -32.46 13.25
C ALA A 80 -49.16 -31.59 14.50
N PHE A 81 -49.78 -30.41 14.48
CA PHE A 81 -49.76 -29.47 15.59
C PHE A 81 -51.09 -28.74 15.70
N LEU A 82 -51.41 -28.27 16.90
CA LEU A 82 -52.63 -27.52 17.17
C LEU A 82 -52.48 -26.06 16.71
N LEU A 83 -53.41 -25.59 15.87
CA LEU A 83 -53.48 -24.18 15.48
C LEU A 83 -54.04 -23.34 16.63
N SER A 84 -53.29 -22.31 17.02
CA SER A 84 -53.67 -21.31 18.03
C SER A 84 -53.39 -19.90 17.53
N GLU A 85 -54.15 -18.90 17.99
CA GLU A 85 -53.88 -17.48 17.71
C GLU A 85 -53.47 -16.77 19.02
N PRO A 86 -52.22 -16.26 19.15
CA PRO A 86 -51.08 -16.49 18.26
C PRO A 86 -50.51 -17.90 18.42
N LEU A 87 -49.82 -18.39 17.38
CA LEU A 87 -49.21 -19.72 17.44
C LEU A 87 -48.08 -19.73 18.47
N ASN A 88 -48.12 -20.65 19.43
CA ASN A 88 -47.04 -20.82 20.40
C ASN A 88 -45.85 -21.58 19.77
N PRO A 89 -44.65 -20.98 19.67
CA PRO A 89 -43.46 -21.63 19.11
C PRO A 89 -43.12 -22.98 19.76
N ALA A 90 -43.28 -23.09 21.07
CA ALA A 90 -42.97 -24.32 21.82
C ALA A 90 -43.97 -25.43 21.49
N ALA A 91 -45.26 -25.10 21.40
CA ALA A 91 -46.30 -26.05 21.02
C ALA A 91 -46.13 -26.50 19.56
N PHE A 92 -45.79 -25.58 18.66
CA PHE A 92 -45.46 -25.89 17.27
C PHE A 92 -44.28 -26.87 17.19
N ALA A 93 -43.19 -26.59 17.91
CA ALA A 93 -42.01 -27.44 17.93
C ALA A 93 -42.27 -28.85 18.46
N GLN A 94 -43.11 -28.98 19.49
CA GLN A 94 -43.45 -30.27 20.10
C GLN A 94 -44.21 -31.21 19.17
N GLY A 95 -44.95 -30.69 18.17
CA GLY A 95 -45.74 -31.49 17.21
C GLY A 95 -44.95 -32.26 16.16
N PHE A 96 -43.62 -32.15 16.16
CA PHE A 96 -42.72 -32.79 15.19
C PHE A 96 -41.76 -33.76 15.89
N ALA A 97 -41.41 -34.88 15.24
CA ALA A 97 -40.33 -35.75 15.71
C ALA A 97 -38.95 -35.17 15.35
N GLY A 98 -37.86 -35.72 15.89
CA GLY A 98 -36.51 -35.15 15.73
C GLY A 98 -36.07 -34.95 14.27
N ALA A 99 -36.29 -35.93 13.39
CA ALA A 99 -35.93 -35.83 11.97
C ALA A 99 -36.81 -34.81 11.21
N ASP A 100 -38.08 -34.70 11.59
CA ASP A 100 -39.05 -33.77 11.00
C ASP A 100 -38.77 -32.32 11.42
N ARG A 101 -38.39 -32.10 12.69
CA ARG A 101 -37.94 -30.79 13.19
C ARG A 101 -36.74 -30.29 12.39
N ASP A 102 -35.77 -31.15 12.10
CA ASP A 102 -34.61 -30.80 11.28
C ASP A 102 -35.03 -30.43 9.84
N ALA A 103 -36.03 -31.10 9.27
CA ALA A 103 -36.56 -30.77 7.95
C ALA A 103 -37.28 -29.40 7.93
N VAL A 104 -38.09 -29.11 8.95
CA VAL A 104 -38.75 -27.81 9.13
C VAL A 104 -37.73 -26.69 9.33
N LEU A 105 -36.73 -26.91 10.20
CA LEU A 105 -35.63 -25.96 10.41
C LEU A 105 -34.86 -25.66 9.13
N ARG A 106 -34.55 -26.69 8.32
CA ARG A 106 -33.89 -26.51 7.02
C ARG A 106 -34.71 -25.63 6.08
N PHE A 107 -36.01 -25.91 5.96
CA PHE A 107 -36.91 -25.12 5.11
C PHE A 107 -36.97 -23.64 5.54
N LEU A 108 -37.10 -23.38 6.84
CA LEU A 108 -37.10 -22.02 7.38
C LEU A 108 -35.76 -21.30 7.11
N ALA A 109 -34.63 -21.99 7.30
CA ALA A 109 -33.30 -21.38 7.16
C ALA A 109 -32.84 -21.19 5.70
N VAL A 110 -33.26 -22.05 4.77
CA VAL A 110 -32.84 -22.02 3.35
C VAL A 110 -33.85 -21.25 2.51
N THR A 111 -35.12 -21.58 2.62
CA THR A 111 -36.17 -21.04 1.73
C THR A 111 -36.67 -19.70 2.25
N CYS A 112 -37.06 -19.64 3.53
CA CYS A 112 -37.68 -18.45 4.10
C CYS A 112 -36.65 -17.33 4.31
N ALA A 113 -35.47 -17.63 4.86
CA ALA A 113 -34.47 -16.60 5.15
C ALA A 113 -33.92 -15.89 3.90
N THR A 114 -33.87 -16.57 2.75
CA THR A 114 -33.30 -16.04 1.50
C THR A 114 -34.33 -15.27 0.68
N MET A 115 -35.59 -15.71 0.69
CA MET A 115 -36.69 -15.02 -0.02
C MET A 115 -37.28 -13.84 0.77
N LEU A 116 -37.22 -13.84 2.10
CA LEU A 116 -37.98 -12.90 2.94
C LEU A 116 -37.16 -11.75 3.55
N ARG A 117 -35.87 -11.59 3.21
CA ARG A 117 -34.95 -10.65 3.91
C ARG A 117 -35.01 -10.78 5.44
N ALA A 118 -35.37 -11.96 5.97
CA ALA A 118 -35.79 -12.18 7.34
C ALA A 118 -34.64 -12.40 8.34
N SER A 119 -33.47 -11.81 8.10
CA SER A 119 -32.33 -11.94 9.02
C SER A 119 -32.52 -11.20 10.34
N ALA A 120 -33.57 -10.38 10.48
CA ALA A 120 -33.84 -9.53 11.66
C ALA A 120 -35.28 -9.67 12.20
N ASP A 121 -36.01 -10.74 11.84
CA ASP A 121 -37.38 -10.96 12.32
C ASP A 121 -37.38 -11.71 13.68
N PRO A 122 -37.92 -11.12 14.76
CA PRO A 122 -37.94 -11.74 16.08
C PRO A 122 -38.82 -12.99 16.15
N GLY A 123 -39.90 -13.05 15.36
CA GLY A 123 -40.83 -14.18 15.32
C GLY A 123 -40.20 -15.41 14.69
N LEU A 124 -39.55 -15.26 13.54
CA LEU A 124 -38.76 -16.31 12.90
C LEU A 124 -37.62 -16.78 13.80
N SER A 125 -36.98 -15.85 14.53
CA SER A 125 -35.95 -16.19 15.51
C SER A 125 -36.50 -17.08 16.63
N ALA A 126 -37.65 -16.72 17.20
CA ALA A 126 -38.32 -17.46 18.26
C ALA A 126 -38.78 -18.86 17.81
N LEU A 127 -39.28 -19.01 16.59
CA LEU A 127 -39.69 -20.31 16.03
C LEU A 127 -38.52 -21.27 15.87
N CYS A 128 -37.44 -20.79 15.25
CA CYS A 128 -36.22 -21.58 15.09
C CYS A 128 -35.64 -21.99 16.44
N ARG A 129 -35.74 -21.13 17.47
CA ARG A 129 -35.30 -21.46 18.83
C ARG A 129 -36.14 -22.57 19.45
N ALA A 130 -37.47 -22.44 19.39
CA ALA A 130 -38.37 -23.42 19.98
C ALA A 130 -38.26 -24.81 19.33
N LEU A 131 -38.09 -24.86 17.99
CA LEU A 131 -37.86 -26.10 17.25
C LEU A 131 -36.63 -26.85 17.75
N VAL A 132 -35.67 -26.13 18.33
CA VAL A 132 -34.45 -26.74 18.82
C VAL A 132 -34.51 -26.98 20.31
N ASP A 133 -35.03 -26.05 21.09
CA ASP A 133 -35.21 -26.29 22.53
C ASP A 133 -36.08 -27.54 22.77
N ALA A 134 -36.95 -27.90 21.80
CA ALA A 134 -37.69 -29.15 21.81
C ALA A 134 -36.87 -30.38 21.41
N ALA A 135 -35.79 -30.23 20.63
CA ALA A 135 -34.89 -31.32 20.25
C ALA A 135 -34.06 -31.79 21.46
N ASP A 136 -33.75 -33.09 21.48
CA ASP A 136 -32.96 -33.75 22.54
C ASP A 136 -31.72 -32.91 22.91
N PRO A 137 -31.31 -32.84 24.20
CA PRO A 137 -30.23 -31.97 24.65
C PRO A 137 -28.90 -32.41 24.04
N ALA A 138 -28.61 -31.91 22.84
CA ALA A 138 -27.34 -32.12 22.17
C ALA A 138 -26.20 -31.54 23.05
N PRO A 139 -25.00 -32.13 23.02
CA PRO A 139 -23.91 -31.68 23.87
C PRO A 139 -23.57 -30.21 23.54
N CYS A 140 -23.67 -29.35 24.57
CA CYS A 140 -23.20 -27.97 24.53
C CYS A 140 -21.68 -27.96 24.29
N LEU A 141 -21.20 -27.32 23.22
CA LEU A 141 -19.82 -27.55 22.74
C LEU A 141 -18.83 -26.41 23.00
N ALA A 142 -19.25 -25.15 23.17
CA ALA A 142 -18.31 -24.07 23.50
C ALA A 142 -19.00 -22.75 23.84
N ALA A 143 -18.32 -21.95 24.67
CA ALA A 143 -18.79 -20.66 25.18
C ALA A 143 -18.85 -19.58 24.08
N PRO A 144 -20.04 -19.05 23.76
CA PRO A 144 -20.18 -17.73 23.21
C PRO A 144 -20.23 -16.73 24.37
N SER A 145 -20.00 -15.52 23.99
CA SER A 145 -20.44 -14.35 24.70
C SER A 145 -21.81 -13.94 24.22
N ASN A 146 -22.65 -13.44 25.12
CA ASN A 146 -23.87 -12.70 24.77
C ASN A 146 -25.07 -13.57 24.31
N GLY A 147 -25.22 -14.81 24.80
CA GLY A 147 -26.48 -15.56 24.64
C GLY A 147 -26.76 -16.14 23.24
N LEU A 148 -25.77 -16.16 22.34
CA LEU A 148 -25.94 -16.61 20.95
C LEU A 148 -26.04 -18.15 20.83
N SER A 149 -27.02 -18.66 20.06
CA SER A 149 -27.10 -20.08 19.68
C SER A 149 -26.61 -20.28 18.22
N ALA A 150 -25.64 -21.17 17.97
CA ALA A 150 -25.10 -21.40 16.62
C ALA A 150 -25.63 -22.69 15.98
N TRP A 151 -25.86 -22.69 14.67
CA TRP A 151 -26.50 -23.81 13.97
C TRP A 151 -25.70 -24.17 12.73
N LEU A 152 -25.55 -25.47 12.49
CA LEU A 152 -25.30 -25.95 11.14
C LEU A 152 -26.66 -26.20 10.50
N VAL A 153 -26.93 -25.60 9.34
CA VAL A 153 -28.02 -26.03 8.47
C VAL A 153 -27.45 -27.13 7.57
N PRO A 154 -27.82 -28.41 7.75
CA PRO A 154 -27.30 -29.48 6.91
C PRO A 154 -27.76 -29.27 5.46
N GLN A 155 -26.83 -29.38 4.50
CA GLN A 155 -27.09 -29.37 3.05
C GLN A 155 -27.73 -28.10 2.45
N ALA A 156 -27.42 -26.90 2.96
CA ALA A 156 -27.75 -25.68 2.21
C ALA A 156 -27.03 -25.70 0.84
N PRO A 157 -27.73 -25.46 -0.30
CA PRO A 157 -27.18 -25.55 -1.66
C PRO A 157 -25.89 -24.74 -1.87
N ASP A 158 -25.71 -23.69 -1.06
CA ASP A 158 -24.63 -22.70 -1.21
C ASP A 158 -23.44 -22.94 -0.25
N GLY A 159 -23.47 -23.98 0.60
CA GLY A 159 -22.38 -24.25 1.57
C GLY A 159 -22.23 -23.22 2.70
N VAL A 160 -23.30 -22.47 3.00
CA VAL A 160 -23.32 -21.33 3.94
C VAL A 160 -23.76 -21.75 5.35
N TRP A 161 -23.01 -21.32 6.38
CA TRP A 161 -23.35 -21.54 7.79
C TRP A 161 -24.27 -20.42 8.31
N ARG A 162 -25.16 -20.68 9.29
CA ARG A 162 -26.08 -19.66 9.85
C ARG A 162 -26.12 -19.69 11.38
N LEU A 163 -26.19 -18.53 12.02
CA LEU A 163 -26.22 -18.35 13.48
C LEU A 163 -27.59 -17.80 13.91
N LEU A 164 -28.16 -18.28 15.02
CA LEU A 164 -29.41 -17.75 15.60
C LEU A 164 -29.10 -17.03 16.91
N SER A 165 -29.25 -15.72 16.91
CA SER A 165 -29.21 -14.92 18.12
C SER A 165 -30.59 -14.82 18.76
N ASP A 166 -30.69 -14.13 19.90
CA ASP A 166 -31.98 -13.87 20.52
C ASP A 166 -32.94 -13.12 19.58
N ASP A 167 -32.40 -12.27 18.71
CA ASP A 167 -33.18 -11.30 17.94
C ASP A 167 -33.07 -11.48 16.40
N ALA A 168 -32.21 -12.38 15.92
CA ALA A 168 -31.84 -12.42 14.50
C ALA A 168 -31.24 -13.76 14.04
N LEU A 169 -31.53 -14.14 12.79
CA LEU A 169 -30.87 -15.21 12.04
C LEU A 169 -29.78 -14.60 11.14
N ARG A 170 -28.51 -14.81 11.48
CA ARG A 170 -27.36 -14.23 10.78
C ARG A 170 -26.65 -15.25 9.90
N ARG A 171 -26.07 -14.79 8.78
CA ARG A 171 -25.15 -15.59 7.97
C ARG A 171 -23.82 -15.70 8.71
N ALA A 172 -23.19 -16.87 8.66
CA ALA A 172 -21.88 -17.12 9.25
C ALA A 172 -20.89 -17.62 8.18
N GLY A 173 -19.61 -17.32 8.37
CA GLY A 173 -18.55 -17.84 7.51
C GLY A 173 -18.39 -19.36 7.65
N ARG A 174 -17.78 -20.01 6.65
CA ARG A 174 -17.43 -21.43 6.71
C ARG A 174 -16.37 -21.65 7.80
N PRO A 175 -16.55 -22.62 8.72
CA PRO A 175 -15.59 -22.87 9.78
C PRO A 175 -14.30 -23.45 9.20
N THR A 176 -13.17 -22.96 9.73
CA THR A 176 -11.83 -23.45 9.38
C THR A 176 -11.17 -23.97 10.66
N GLY A 177 -11.20 -25.29 10.86
CA GLY A 177 -10.74 -25.92 12.10
C GLY A 177 -11.70 -25.70 13.26
N ARG A 178 -11.20 -25.20 14.41
CA ARG A 178 -11.97 -24.92 15.64
C ARG A 178 -12.44 -23.45 15.78
N VAL A 179 -12.55 -22.69 14.68
CA VAL A 179 -12.86 -21.24 14.70
C VAL A 179 -13.83 -20.87 13.58
N MET A 180 -14.82 -20.02 13.90
CA MET A 180 -15.75 -19.40 12.94
C MET A 180 -15.83 -17.89 13.16
N LEU A 181 -15.69 -17.09 12.10
CA LEU A 181 -15.84 -15.63 12.17
C LEU A 181 -17.28 -15.24 11.81
N LEU A 182 -17.92 -14.39 12.62
CA LEU A 182 -19.28 -13.93 12.35
C LEU A 182 -19.29 -12.72 11.40
N ASP A 183 -20.28 -12.68 10.51
CA ASP A 183 -20.64 -11.45 9.80
C ASP A 183 -21.54 -10.60 10.72
N ALA A 184 -21.01 -9.52 11.28
CA ALA A 184 -21.82 -8.50 11.93
C ALA A 184 -21.46 -7.12 11.37
N ALA A 185 -22.49 -6.35 11.00
CA ALA A 185 -22.35 -5.09 10.30
C ALA A 185 -21.87 -3.91 11.17
N HIS A 186 -21.71 -4.05 12.50
CA HIS A 186 -21.36 -2.89 13.33
C HIS A 186 -20.25 -3.13 14.37
N ASP A 187 -19.99 -4.35 14.82
CA ASP A 187 -18.76 -4.69 15.56
C ASP A 187 -18.47 -6.18 15.38
N ALA A 188 -17.32 -6.51 14.80
CA ALA A 188 -17.02 -7.86 14.36
C ALA A 188 -16.57 -8.75 15.54
N ASP A 189 -17.52 -9.47 16.10
CA ASP A 189 -17.30 -10.54 17.08
C ASP A 189 -16.90 -11.86 16.37
N ALA A 190 -15.89 -12.55 16.89
CA ALA A 190 -15.48 -13.89 16.44
C ALA A 190 -15.90 -14.96 17.46
N ILE A 191 -16.42 -16.10 16.98
CA ILE A 191 -16.83 -17.22 17.82
C ILE A 191 -15.96 -18.46 17.55
N LEU A 192 -15.30 -18.98 18.58
CA LEU A 192 -14.61 -20.27 18.51
C LEU A 192 -15.60 -21.43 18.62
N LEU A 193 -15.77 -22.21 17.54
CA LEU A 193 -16.60 -23.42 17.52
C LEU A 193 -15.73 -24.68 17.32
N PRO A 194 -15.99 -25.81 17.98
CA PRO A 194 -15.28 -27.07 17.68
C PRO A 194 -15.61 -27.63 16.29
N PRO A 195 -14.86 -28.64 15.81
CA PRO A 195 -15.00 -29.12 14.44
C PRO A 195 -16.35 -29.79 14.21
N ALA A 196 -17.03 -29.36 13.14
CA ALA A 196 -18.15 -30.01 12.43
C ALA A 196 -18.99 -31.02 13.24
N PRO A 197 -19.91 -30.57 14.11
CA PRO A 197 -20.87 -31.47 14.72
C PRO A 197 -21.86 -31.99 13.67
N ALA A 198 -22.22 -33.26 13.75
CA ALA A 198 -23.22 -33.89 12.88
C ALA A 198 -24.67 -33.45 13.18
N ARG A 199 -24.88 -32.68 14.25
CA ARG A 199 -26.18 -32.22 14.77
C ARG A 199 -26.11 -30.76 15.25
N PRO A 200 -27.25 -30.07 15.43
CA PRO A 200 -27.31 -28.74 16.05
C PRO A 200 -26.69 -28.73 17.45
N VAL A 201 -26.09 -27.60 17.84
CA VAL A 201 -25.28 -27.51 19.07
C VAL A 201 -25.58 -26.20 19.79
N ARG A 202 -25.88 -26.30 21.09
CA ARG A 202 -26.08 -25.13 21.95
C ARG A 202 -24.74 -24.54 22.37
N LEU A 203 -24.68 -23.22 22.47
CA LEU A 203 -23.52 -22.48 22.97
C LEU A 203 -23.95 -21.72 24.25
N ASP A 204 -23.40 -22.07 25.41
CA ASP A 204 -23.80 -21.49 26.72
C ASP A 204 -22.94 -20.29 27.13
N ALA A 205 -23.59 -19.17 27.45
CA ALA A 205 -22.97 -17.86 27.68
C ALA A 205 -22.24 -17.80 29.02
N ARG A 206 -20.89 -17.74 29.02
CA ARG A 206 -20.12 -17.55 30.27
C ARG A 206 -19.07 -16.45 30.28
N LYS A 207 -18.67 -15.82 29.16
CA LYS A 207 -17.80 -14.60 29.12
C LYS A 207 -17.95 -13.82 27.80
N GLY A 208 -17.66 -12.51 27.82
CA GLY A 208 -17.81 -11.53 26.71
C GLY A 208 -17.04 -11.82 25.42
N ALA A 209 -17.48 -11.21 24.31
CA ALA A 209 -17.11 -11.59 22.94
C ALA A 209 -15.67 -11.26 22.62
N ALA A 210 -15.04 -12.12 21.83
CA ALA A 210 -13.74 -11.79 21.28
C ALA A 210 -13.95 -10.92 20.02
N THR A 211 -13.84 -9.60 20.16
CA THR A 211 -13.77 -8.68 19.03
C THR A 211 -12.51 -8.93 18.20
N LEU A 212 -12.49 -8.59 16.92
CA LEU A 212 -11.27 -8.62 16.09
C LEU A 212 -10.05 -7.98 16.78
N SER A 213 -10.24 -6.94 17.60
CA SER A 213 -9.17 -6.29 18.37
C SER A 213 -8.64 -7.17 19.52
N THR A 214 -9.52 -7.88 20.22
CA THR A 214 -9.10 -8.88 21.24
C THR A 214 -8.40 -10.08 20.61
N LEU A 215 -8.77 -10.43 19.38
CA LEU A 215 -8.14 -11.48 18.62
C LEU A 215 -6.70 -11.15 18.21
N THR A 216 -6.44 -9.92 17.76
CA THR A 216 -5.07 -9.43 17.53
C THR A 216 -4.25 -9.53 18.81
N ARG A 217 -4.84 -9.13 19.95
CA ARG A 217 -4.18 -9.22 21.26
C ARG A 217 -3.85 -10.65 21.68
N ASP A 218 -4.77 -11.58 21.48
CA ASP A 218 -4.56 -13.00 21.79
C ASP A 218 -3.51 -13.65 20.88
N ALA A 219 -3.47 -13.25 19.60
CA ALA A 219 -2.43 -13.65 18.66
C ALA A 219 -1.05 -13.13 19.06
N ILE A 220 -0.96 -11.86 19.45
CA ILE A 220 0.26 -11.23 19.97
C ILE A 220 0.74 -11.91 21.25
N ALA A 221 -0.19 -12.25 22.14
CA ALA A 221 0.12 -12.89 23.42
C ALA A 221 0.45 -14.39 23.31
N GLY A 222 0.51 -14.97 22.11
CA GLY A 222 0.91 -16.37 21.90
C GLY A 222 -0.01 -17.40 22.56
N ARG A 223 -1.29 -17.08 22.75
CA ARG A 223 -2.24 -17.96 23.46
C ARG A 223 -2.57 -19.21 22.65
N ARG A 224 -2.95 -20.32 23.32
CA ARG A 224 -3.17 -21.67 22.73
C ARG A 224 -4.08 -21.74 21.49
N ARG A 225 -4.92 -20.72 21.23
CA ARG A 225 -5.90 -20.68 20.12
C ARG A 225 -5.49 -19.76 18.96
N ALA A 226 -4.41 -18.99 19.09
CA ALA A 226 -3.95 -18.03 18.09
C ALA A 226 -3.75 -18.63 16.68
N PRO A 227 -3.16 -19.83 16.48
CA PRO A 227 -2.93 -20.35 15.13
C PRO A 227 -4.21 -20.70 14.37
N ALA A 228 -5.21 -21.27 15.04
CA ALA A 228 -6.49 -21.58 14.41
C ALA A 228 -7.24 -20.31 14.02
N LEU A 229 -7.06 -19.25 14.82
CA LEU A 229 -7.72 -17.99 14.61
C LEU A 229 -7.12 -17.18 13.45
N LEU A 230 -5.79 -17.13 13.37
CA LEU A 230 -5.08 -16.54 12.24
C LEU A 230 -5.43 -17.25 10.92
N ARG A 231 -5.66 -18.58 10.93
CA ARG A 231 -6.15 -19.32 9.77
C ARG A 231 -7.56 -18.91 9.35
N ALA A 232 -8.48 -18.73 10.29
CA ALA A 232 -9.84 -18.29 9.98
C ALA A 232 -9.87 -16.86 9.43
N LEU A 233 -9.08 -15.96 10.03
CA LEU A 233 -8.90 -14.60 9.53
C LEU A 233 -8.31 -14.60 8.13
N ALA A 234 -7.30 -15.43 7.88
CA ALA A 234 -6.66 -15.59 6.58
C ALA A 234 -7.65 -15.98 5.48
N THR A 235 -8.53 -16.95 5.73
CA THR A 235 -9.56 -17.34 4.77
C THR A 235 -10.55 -16.20 4.49
N ARG A 236 -10.88 -15.40 5.50
CA ARG A 236 -11.81 -14.27 5.35
C ARG A 236 -11.19 -13.06 4.66
N ALA A 237 -9.90 -12.80 4.90
CA ALA A 237 -9.16 -11.67 4.34
C ALA A 237 -9.11 -11.63 2.82
N VAL A 238 -9.41 -12.75 2.14
CA VAL A 238 -9.56 -12.80 0.68
C VAL A 238 -10.64 -11.84 0.18
N ASN A 239 -11.74 -11.68 0.92
CA ASN A 239 -12.90 -10.88 0.52
C ASN A 239 -13.28 -9.78 1.53
N ASP A 240 -12.50 -9.60 2.60
CA ASP A 240 -12.80 -8.65 3.68
C ASP A 240 -11.55 -7.82 4.04
N ALA A 241 -11.60 -6.53 3.74
CA ALA A 241 -10.51 -5.58 3.99
C ALA A 241 -10.19 -5.40 5.48
N ARG A 242 -11.18 -5.50 6.37
CA ARG A 242 -10.97 -5.40 7.83
C ARG A 242 -10.26 -6.63 8.36
N ALA A 243 -10.64 -7.82 7.90
CA ALA A 243 -9.92 -9.06 8.24
C ALA A 243 -8.47 -9.05 7.72
N ALA A 244 -8.25 -8.51 6.52
CA ALA A 244 -6.91 -8.31 5.97
C ALA A 244 -6.08 -7.32 6.81
N SER A 245 -6.69 -6.22 7.29
CA SER A 245 -6.03 -5.26 8.20
C SER A 245 -5.59 -5.92 9.51
N VAL A 246 -6.48 -6.71 10.13
CA VAL A 246 -6.21 -7.38 11.41
C VAL A 246 -5.09 -8.40 11.29
N LEU A 247 -5.04 -9.17 10.20
CA LEU A 247 -3.93 -10.10 9.95
C LEU A 247 -2.60 -9.37 9.80
N ARG A 248 -2.59 -8.27 9.06
CA ARG A 248 -1.41 -7.44 8.86
C ARG A 248 -0.90 -6.87 10.19
N GLU A 249 -1.80 -6.35 11.03
CA GLU A 249 -1.46 -5.87 12.37
C GLU A 249 -0.88 -7.00 13.24
N ALA A 250 -1.51 -8.18 13.24
CA ALA A 250 -1.00 -9.34 13.98
C ALA A 250 0.40 -9.76 13.51
N GLN A 251 0.66 -9.75 12.19
CA GLN A 251 1.98 -10.04 11.63
C GLN A 251 3.04 -8.99 11.98
N LEU A 252 2.66 -7.71 12.13
CA LEU A 252 3.58 -6.64 12.54
C LEU A 252 3.87 -6.68 14.05
N LEU A 253 2.87 -6.96 14.86
CA LEU A 253 2.97 -6.94 16.32
C LEU A 253 3.55 -8.24 16.90
N ALA A 254 3.38 -9.37 16.20
CA ALA A 254 3.97 -10.65 16.55
C ALA A 254 4.48 -11.40 15.30
N PRO A 255 5.55 -10.92 14.67
CA PRO A 255 6.10 -11.52 13.47
C PRO A 255 6.65 -12.92 13.74
N SER A 256 6.51 -13.82 12.75
CA SER A 256 7.20 -15.11 12.78
C SER A 256 8.71 -14.86 12.73
N ARG A 257 9.50 -15.70 13.42
CA ARG A 257 10.96 -15.62 13.32
C ARG A 257 11.41 -15.92 11.89
N PRO A 258 12.22 -15.06 11.24
CA PRO A 258 12.77 -15.36 9.93
C PRO A 258 13.59 -16.65 9.95
N THR A 259 13.41 -17.50 8.94
CA THR A 259 14.10 -18.80 8.83
C THR A 259 14.86 -18.91 7.52
N ARG A 260 15.89 -19.75 7.52
CA ARG A 260 16.71 -20.07 6.35
C ARG A 260 17.18 -21.51 6.43
N VAL A 261 17.34 -22.16 5.29
CA VAL A 261 17.91 -23.50 5.18
C VAL A 261 19.34 -23.32 4.68
N ALA A 262 20.28 -23.23 5.62
CA ALA A 262 21.67 -22.84 5.35
C ALA A 262 22.70 -23.88 5.81
N ASP A 263 22.27 -25.12 5.99
CA ASP A 263 23.10 -26.26 6.39
C ASP A 263 23.86 -26.79 5.16
N PRO A 264 25.21 -26.70 5.12
CA PRO A 264 26.01 -27.16 3.98
C PRO A 264 25.89 -28.67 3.73
N THR A 265 25.48 -29.44 4.73
CA THR A 265 25.31 -30.90 4.63
C THR A 265 23.98 -31.30 3.98
N ARG A 266 23.14 -30.35 3.56
CA ARG A 266 21.89 -30.61 2.86
C ARG A 266 22.01 -30.32 1.36
N PRO A 267 21.31 -31.07 0.50
CA PRO A 267 21.33 -30.81 -0.94
C PRO A 267 20.66 -29.48 -1.28
N ILE A 268 19.57 -29.12 -0.57
CA ILE A 268 18.83 -27.88 -0.83
C ILE A 268 19.18 -26.81 0.19
N GLY A 269 19.36 -25.58 -0.28
CA GLY A 269 19.50 -24.40 0.56
C GLY A 269 18.61 -23.26 0.06
N ALA A 270 18.05 -22.48 0.98
CA ALA A 270 17.19 -21.36 0.63
C ALA A 270 17.17 -20.30 1.73
N GLY A 271 16.97 -19.05 1.33
CA GLY A 271 16.66 -17.94 2.23
C GLY A 271 15.93 -16.83 1.50
N LEU A 272 14.98 -16.20 2.18
CA LEU A 272 14.28 -15.03 1.69
C LEU A 272 14.70 -13.83 2.56
N ASP A 273 15.63 -13.04 2.04
CA ASP A 273 16.27 -11.95 2.77
C ASP A 273 15.35 -10.72 2.86
N LEU A 274 14.62 -10.41 1.79
CA LEU A 274 13.65 -9.32 1.70
C LEU A 274 12.37 -9.78 0.98
N ALA A 275 11.23 -9.31 1.47
CA ALA A 275 9.93 -9.44 0.80
C ALA A 275 9.08 -8.18 1.05
N LEU A 276 9.42 -7.11 0.33
CA LEU A 276 8.96 -5.74 0.60
C LEU A 276 7.68 -5.42 -0.16
N SER A 277 6.69 -4.83 0.50
CA SER A 277 5.53 -4.25 -0.18
C SER A 277 5.92 -2.92 -0.83
N ASP A 278 5.45 -2.68 -2.05
CA ASP A 278 5.65 -1.40 -2.74
C ASP A 278 4.57 -0.34 -2.39
N HIS A 279 3.60 -0.69 -1.52
CA HIS A 279 2.42 0.12 -1.17
C HIS A 279 1.47 0.48 -2.33
N ALA A 280 1.70 -0.09 -3.52
CA ALA A 280 0.85 -0.01 -4.70
C ALA A 280 0.26 -1.37 -5.09
N GLY A 281 0.48 -2.39 -4.26
CA GLY A 281 -0.03 -3.74 -4.45
C GLY A 281 0.98 -4.70 -5.08
N GLY A 282 2.24 -4.32 -5.28
CA GLY A 282 3.33 -5.20 -5.69
C GLY A 282 4.24 -5.62 -4.53
N VAL A 283 5.07 -6.64 -4.81
CA VAL A 283 6.04 -7.19 -3.85
C VAL A 283 7.41 -7.32 -4.50
N PHE A 284 8.43 -6.78 -3.84
CA PHE A 284 9.83 -6.96 -4.22
C PHE A 284 10.49 -8.03 -3.34
N LEU A 285 11.11 -9.02 -3.98
CA LEU A 285 11.77 -10.15 -3.33
C LEU A 285 13.29 -10.08 -3.56
N CYS A 286 14.05 -10.38 -2.52
CA CYS A 286 15.49 -10.65 -2.61
C CYS A 286 15.82 -11.84 -1.72
N GLY A 287 16.59 -12.78 -2.23
CA GLY A 287 16.96 -13.97 -1.49
C GLY A 287 18.00 -14.80 -2.20
N TRP A 288 18.07 -16.07 -1.85
CA TRP A 288 18.95 -17.05 -2.49
C TRP A 288 18.32 -18.44 -2.47
N LEU A 289 18.69 -19.24 -3.47
CA LEU A 289 18.24 -20.61 -3.67
C LEU A 289 19.41 -21.47 -4.19
N ARG A 290 19.54 -22.67 -3.64
CA ARG A 290 20.53 -23.67 -4.04
C ARG A 290 19.85 -25.01 -4.20
N ASP A 291 19.94 -25.57 -5.40
CA ASP A 291 19.38 -26.87 -5.75
C ASP A 291 20.26 -27.60 -6.77
N PRO A 292 21.36 -28.22 -6.32
CA PRO A 292 22.35 -28.79 -7.21
C PRO A 292 21.96 -30.13 -7.83
N LEU A 293 20.91 -30.74 -7.31
CA LEU A 293 20.40 -32.02 -7.79
C LEU A 293 19.07 -31.86 -8.54
N GLY A 294 18.61 -30.63 -8.80
CA GLY A 294 17.35 -30.37 -9.50
C GLY A 294 16.12 -30.93 -8.79
N LEU A 295 16.11 -30.90 -7.46
CA LEU A 295 15.06 -31.47 -6.62
C LEU A 295 13.84 -30.56 -6.48
N ILE A 296 13.94 -29.27 -6.79
CA ILE A 296 12.84 -28.32 -6.66
C ILE A 296 11.91 -28.43 -7.88
N ALA A 297 10.69 -28.88 -7.65
CA ALA A 297 9.65 -28.99 -8.67
C ALA A 297 8.86 -27.69 -8.85
N SER A 298 8.58 -26.95 -7.77
CA SER A 298 7.86 -25.67 -7.84
C SER A 298 8.20 -24.74 -6.67
N LEU A 299 8.10 -23.43 -6.92
CA LEU A 299 8.26 -22.38 -5.92
C LEU A 299 6.95 -21.60 -5.75
N GLU A 300 6.61 -21.28 -4.51
CA GLU A 300 5.43 -20.50 -4.15
C GLU A 300 5.78 -19.42 -3.11
N LEU A 301 5.24 -18.22 -3.29
CA LEU A 301 5.23 -17.18 -2.28
C LEU A 301 3.92 -17.26 -1.48
N ARG A 302 4.04 -17.50 -0.17
CA ARG A 302 2.91 -17.77 0.72
C ARG A 302 2.72 -16.67 1.76
N ALA A 303 1.47 -16.30 1.95
CA ALA A 303 0.97 -15.46 3.02
C ALA A 303 -0.28 -16.11 3.63
N PRO A 304 -0.72 -15.72 4.84
CA PRO A 304 -1.97 -16.25 5.39
C PRO A 304 -3.14 -16.02 4.40
N GLY A 305 -3.68 -17.12 3.85
CA GLY A 305 -4.85 -17.08 2.96
C GLY A 305 -4.51 -16.81 1.49
N ARG A 306 -3.22 -16.76 1.13
CA ARG A 306 -2.76 -16.52 -0.24
C ARG A 306 -1.53 -17.36 -0.56
N SER A 307 -1.51 -17.95 -1.75
CA SER A 307 -0.33 -18.56 -2.35
C SER A 307 -0.18 -18.06 -3.77
N LEU A 308 1.03 -17.68 -4.16
CA LEU A 308 1.36 -17.17 -5.49
C LEU A 308 2.47 -18.04 -6.09
N PRO A 309 2.27 -18.61 -7.30
CA PRO A 309 3.35 -19.35 -7.95
C PRO A 309 4.49 -18.39 -8.33
N LEU A 310 5.73 -18.83 -8.10
CA LEU A 310 6.94 -18.13 -8.54
C LEU A 310 7.57 -18.93 -9.67
N ALA A 311 7.41 -18.45 -10.90
CA ALA A 311 8.07 -19.04 -12.05
C ALA A 311 9.59 -18.83 -11.96
N ALA A 312 10.38 -19.88 -12.23
CA ALA A 312 11.83 -19.79 -12.22
C ALA A 312 12.37 -18.71 -13.19
N ALA A 313 11.71 -18.53 -14.34
CA ALA A 313 12.04 -17.48 -15.30
C ALA A 313 11.82 -16.04 -14.77
N GLY A 314 10.97 -15.86 -13.75
CA GLY A 314 10.76 -14.58 -13.10
C GLY A 314 11.77 -14.25 -11.99
N LEU A 315 12.69 -15.18 -11.69
CA LEU A 315 13.74 -14.99 -10.69
C LEU A 315 15.04 -14.57 -11.38
N ASN A 316 15.40 -13.29 -11.25
CA ASN A 316 16.65 -12.79 -11.80
C ASN A 316 17.82 -13.26 -10.92
N ARG A 317 18.62 -14.20 -11.42
CA ARG A 317 19.72 -14.80 -10.68
C ARG A 317 20.91 -13.85 -10.55
N VAL A 318 21.40 -13.67 -9.32
CA VAL A 318 22.49 -12.72 -9.00
C VAL A 318 23.60 -13.39 -8.19
N PRO A 319 24.87 -12.98 -8.36
CA PRO A 319 25.98 -13.50 -7.59
C PRO A 319 25.84 -13.18 -6.10
N ARG A 320 26.13 -14.15 -5.25
CA ARG A 320 26.14 -14.02 -3.78
C ARG A 320 27.40 -14.67 -3.20
N PRO A 321 28.53 -13.92 -3.14
CA PRO A 321 29.82 -14.46 -2.72
C PRO A 321 29.82 -15.04 -1.30
N ASP A 322 29.02 -14.48 -0.40
CA ASP A 322 28.81 -14.97 0.96
C ASP A 322 28.19 -16.38 0.98
N ILE A 323 27.22 -16.63 0.10
CA ILE A 323 26.59 -17.95 -0.05
C ILE A 323 27.53 -18.92 -0.75
N LEU A 324 28.20 -18.51 -1.83
CA LEU A 324 29.18 -19.34 -2.53
C LEU A 324 30.30 -19.82 -1.59
N ARG A 325 30.85 -18.93 -0.75
CA ARG A 325 31.86 -19.29 0.26
C ARG A 325 31.33 -20.29 1.28
N ARG A 326 30.11 -20.09 1.77
CA ARG A 326 29.50 -20.96 2.79
C ARG A 326 29.31 -22.40 2.29
N PHE A 327 29.00 -22.57 1.00
CA PHE A 327 28.74 -23.88 0.39
C PHE A 327 29.90 -24.40 -0.46
N ALA A 328 31.11 -23.82 -0.34
CA ALA A 328 32.27 -24.21 -1.13
C ALA A 328 32.69 -25.66 -0.94
N THR A 329 32.55 -26.19 0.28
CA THR A 329 32.91 -27.57 0.65
C THR A 329 31.68 -28.48 0.82
N ALA A 330 30.52 -28.07 0.29
CA ALA A 330 29.29 -28.85 0.43
C ALA A 330 29.40 -30.17 -0.37
N PRO A 331 28.99 -31.32 0.20
CA PRO A 331 29.16 -32.63 -0.44
C PRO A 331 28.38 -32.80 -1.75
N PHE A 332 27.32 -32.00 -1.95
CA PHE A 332 26.46 -32.07 -3.13
C PHE A 332 26.87 -31.13 -4.28
N GLY A 333 28.14 -30.71 -4.36
CA GLY A 333 28.70 -29.89 -5.46
C GLY A 333 28.19 -28.44 -5.52
N GLN A 334 28.84 -27.57 -6.32
CA GLN A 334 28.28 -26.25 -6.67
C GLN A 334 27.55 -26.37 -8.01
N ALA A 335 26.22 -26.23 -8.02
CA ALA A 335 25.48 -26.22 -9.28
C ALA A 335 25.19 -24.82 -9.83
N ASP A 336 25.40 -23.78 -9.03
CA ASP A 336 24.95 -22.43 -9.38
C ASP A 336 25.98 -21.39 -8.95
N ASP A 337 26.56 -20.69 -9.93
CA ASP A 337 27.49 -19.57 -9.72
C ASP A 337 26.76 -18.30 -9.24
N ARG A 338 25.43 -18.28 -9.32
CA ARG A 338 24.56 -17.16 -8.94
C ARG A 338 23.43 -17.62 -8.02
N PRO A 339 23.74 -18.09 -6.80
CA PRO A 339 22.74 -18.62 -5.88
C PRO A 339 21.73 -17.56 -5.41
N GLY A 340 22.01 -16.26 -5.59
CA GLY A 340 21.05 -15.20 -5.27
C GLY A 340 19.93 -15.08 -6.29
N PHE A 341 18.82 -14.46 -5.88
CA PHE A 341 17.77 -14.02 -6.79
C PHE A 341 17.14 -12.70 -6.34
N VAL A 342 16.60 -11.96 -7.31
CA VAL A 342 15.66 -10.87 -7.07
C VAL A 342 14.47 -10.97 -8.03
N ALA A 343 13.31 -10.53 -7.57
CA ALA A 343 12.08 -10.51 -8.36
C ALA A 343 11.17 -9.36 -7.93
N TYR A 344 10.41 -8.82 -8.87
CA TYR A 344 9.36 -7.85 -8.58
C TYR A 344 8.05 -8.37 -9.17
N LEU A 345 7.02 -8.43 -8.33
CA LEU A 345 5.71 -8.98 -8.65
C LEU A 345 4.69 -7.85 -8.54
N PRO A 346 4.46 -7.07 -9.61
CA PRO A 346 3.48 -5.99 -9.57
C PRO A 346 2.06 -6.55 -9.40
N GLY A 347 1.24 -5.91 -8.57
CA GLY A 347 -0.16 -6.33 -8.33
C GLY A 347 -0.34 -7.65 -7.58
N ALA A 348 0.73 -8.27 -7.09
CA ALA A 348 0.70 -9.53 -6.35
C ALA A 348 0.03 -9.44 -4.96
N ASP A 349 0.00 -8.25 -4.38
CA ASP A 349 -0.40 -8.02 -3.00
C ASP A 349 -1.24 -6.74 -2.77
N PRO A 350 -2.43 -6.62 -3.38
CA PRO A 350 -3.32 -5.49 -3.15
C PRO A 350 -3.76 -5.37 -1.68
N ALA A 351 -3.72 -6.48 -0.95
CA ALA A 351 -4.10 -6.53 0.46
C ALA A 351 -2.97 -6.11 1.41
N GLY A 352 -1.71 -5.98 0.97
CA GLY A 352 -0.54 -5.52 1.75
C GLY A 352 -0.11 -6.42 2.92
N THR A 353 0.27 -7.65 2.62
CA THR A 353 0.86 -8.63 3.52
C THR A 353 2.10 -8.08 4.23
N ALA A 354 2.15 -8.24 5.56
CA ALA A 354 3.27 -7.75 6.35
C ALA A 354 4.47 -8.71 6.38
N GLN A 355 4.26 -10.02 6.23
CA GLN A 355 5.34 -11.01 6.23
C GLN A 355 5.05 -12.19 5.28
N TRP A 356 6.01 -12.49 4.41
CA TRP A 356 5.94 -13.54 3.38
C TRP A 356 6.80 -14.76 3.71
N ARG A 357 6.46 -15.89 3.12
CA ARG A 357 7.25 -17.13 3.13
C ARG A 357 7.50 -17.62 1.70
N LEU A 358 8.67 -18.19 1.47
CA LEU A 358 8.99 -18.91 0.24
C LEU A 358 8.89 -20.40 0.52
N ALA A 359 7.99 -21.08 -0.19
CA ALA A 359 7.83 -22.53 -0.12
C ALA A 359 8.37 -23.16 -1.41
N ALA A 360 9.30 -24.10 -1.26
CA ALA A 360 9.82 -24.93 -2.34
C ALA A 360 9.26 -26.35 -2.18
N ARG A 361 8.53 -26.82 -3.18
CA ARG A 361 8.05 -28.21 -3.23
C ARG A 361 9.02 -29.05 -4.04
N LEU A 362 9.45 -30.16 -3.46
CA LEU A 362 10.41 -31.06 -4.06
C LEU A 362 9.74 -32.08 -4.96
N THR A 363 10.49 -32.72 -5.86
CA THR A 363 10.02 -33.78 -6.77
C THR A 363 9.40 -34.96 -6.03
N GLY A 364 9.88 -35.26 -4.81
CA GLY A 364 9.31 -36.27 -3.92
C GLY A 364 8.08 -35.83 -3.11
N GLY A 365 7.57 -34.60 -3.32
CA GLY A 365 6.38 -34.06 -2.64
C GLY A 365 6.64 -33.36 -1.30
N THR A 366 7.83 -33.50 -0.71
CA THR A 366 8.23 -32.76 0.50
C THR A 366 8.26 -31.25 0.24
N GLU A 367 7.86 -30.45 1.23
CA GLU A 367 7.98 -28.99 1.17
C GLU A 367 9.06 -28.46 2.11
N VAL A 368 9.81 -27.49 1.62
CA VAL A 368 10.78 -26.71 2.39
C VAL A 368 10.31 -25.26 2.39
N GLU A 369 10.04 -24.70 3.57
CA GLU A 369 9.54 -23.33 3.72
C GLU A 369 10.53 -22.45 4.49
N VAL A 370 10.78 -21.24 3.97
CA VAL A 370 11.60 -20.22 4.63
C VAL A 370 10.83 -18.91 4.79
N ALA A 371 10.89 -18.31 5.98
CA ALA A 371 10.16 -17.10 6.31
C ALA A 371 11.05 -15.85 6.16
N ALA A 372 10.55 -14.83 5.46
CA ALA A 372 11.20 -13.54 5.36
C ALA A 372 11.07 -12.72 6.66
N PRO A 373 11.90 -11.70 6.87
CA PRO A 373 11.58 -10.59 7.76
C PRO A 373 10.26 -9.89 7.36
N PRO A 374 9.58 -9.20 8.30
CA PRO A 374 8.45 -8.33 7.94
C PRO A 374 8.86 -7.28 6.91
N GLY A 375 8.08 -7.15 5.84
CA GLY A 375 8.39 -6.31 4.68
C GLY A 375 7.47 -5.12 4.48
N LEU A 376 6.47 -4.94 5.34
CA LEU A 376 5.67 -3.72 5.36
C LEU A 376 6.32 -2.68 6.28
N MET A 377 6.90 -1.65 5.67
CA MET A 377 7.64 -0.58 6.34
C MET A 377 7.44 0.76 5.61
N PRO A 378 7.86 1.90 6.18
CA PRO A 378 7.72 3.19 5.50
C PRO A 378 8.31 3.15 4.07
N PRO A 379 7.62 3.67 3.04
CA PRO A 379 8.02 3.44 1.65
C PRO A 379 9.44 3.91 1.30
N HIS A 380 9.93 4.98 1.94
CA HIS A 380 11.30 5.47 1.74
C HIS A 380 12.35 4.48 2.26
N VAL A 381 12.09 3.81 3.40
CA VAL A 381 12.99 2.77 3.94
C VAL A 381 13.02 1.56 3.01
N ALA A 382 11.85 1.13 2.54
CA ALA A 382 11.75 0.02 1.59
C ALA A 382 12.47 0.34 0.27
N ARG A 383 12.30 1.56 -0.27
CA ARG A 383 13.01 2.03 -1.47
C ARG A 383 14.52 1.92 -1.31
N ASP A 384 15.05 2.39 -0.18
CA ASP A 384 16.49 2.38 0.05
C ASP A 384 17.03 0.94 0.24
N LEU A 385 16.22 0.00 0.76
CA LEU A 385 16.55 -1.43 0.77
C LEU A 385 16.56 -2.03 -0.64
N VAL A 386 15.59 -1.71 -1.49
CA VAL A 386 15.56 -2.14 -2.90
C VAL A 386 16.82 -1.68 -3.64
N LEU A 387 17.20 -0.41 -3.45
CA LEU A 387 18.38 0.18 -4.10
C LEU A 387 19.71 -0.44 -3.64
N ARG A 388 19.72 -1.14 -2.50
CA ARG A 388 20.90 -1.85 -1.94
C ARG A 388 20.79 -3.37 -2.04
N ALA A 389 19.70 -3.90 -2.60
CA ALA A 389 19.45 -5.34 -2.63
C ALA A 389 20.46 -6.10 -3.50
N VAL A 390 20.98 -5.45 -4.55
CA VAL A 390 21.94 -6.03 -5.50
C VAL A 390 23.15 -5.11 -5.61
N HIS A 391 24.35 -5.70 -5.58
CA HIS A 391 25.58 -4.96 -5.81
C HIS A 391 25.61 -4.38 -7.23
N ALA A 392 26.08 -3.14 -7.40
CA ALA A 392 26.03 -2.43 -8.69
C ALA A 392 26.67 -3.21 -9.84
N SER A 393 27.75 -3.97 -9.58
CA SER A 393 28.42 -4.79 -10.60
C SER A 393 27.59 -5.98 -11.13
N ALA A 394 26.53 -6.36 -10.41
CA ALA A 394 25.64 -7.45 -10.79
C ALA A 394 24.35 -6.97 -11.47
N VAL A 395 24.16 -5.64 -11.58
CA VAL A 395 22.96 -5.07 -12.18
C VAL A 395 23.09 -5.03 -13.70
N THR A 396 22.19 -5.74 -14.38
CA THR A 396 22.05 -5.70 -15.84
C THR A 396 20.98 -4.69 -16.25
N PRO A 397 20.99 -4.21 -17.52
CA PRO A 397 19.91 -3.39 -18.08
C PRO A 397 18.50 -3.97 -17.86
N ALA A 398 18.31 -5.25 -18.16
CA ALA A 398 17.03 -5.93 -17.98
C ALA A 398 16.61 -5.98 -16.50
N LEU A 399 17.54 -6.31 -15.60
CA LEU A 399 17.23 -6.32 -14.16
C LEU A 399 16.80 -4.93 -13.66
N LEU A 400 17.42 -3.88 -14.19
CA LEU A 400 17.10 -2.51 -13.85
C LEU A 400 15.71 -2.10 -14.38
N ASP A 401 15.37 -2.46 -15.61
CA ASP A 401 14.11 -2.07 -16.24
C ASP A 401 12.91 -2.90 -15.78
N ASP A 402 13.10 -4.19 -15.54
CA ASP A 402 11.99 -5.12 -15.32
C ASP A 402 11.75 -5.41 -13.83
N CYS A 403 12.72 -5.15 -12.97
CA CYS A 403 12.65 -5.53 -11.55
C CYS A 403 12.95 -4.37 -10.60
N ILE A 404 14.19 -3.88 -10.56
CA ILE A 404 14.62 -2.91 -9.53
C ILE A 404 14.01 -1.53 -9.77
N GLY A 405 14.05 -1.04 -11.02
CA GLY A 405 13.55 0.27 -11.40
C GLY A 405 12.06 0.45 -11.11
N PRO A 406 11.17 -0.44 -11.59
CA PRO A 406 9.74 -0.37 -11.30
C PRO A 406 9.43 -0.41 -9.80
N ALA A 407 10.07 -1.32 -9.03
CA ALA A 407 9.88 -1.42 -7.59
C ALA A 407 10.31 -0.13 -6.86
N ALA A 408 11.51 0.40 -7.18
CA ALA A 408 12.02 1.62 -6.58
C ALA A 408 11.19 2.84 -6.95
N ALA A 409 10.69 2.93 -8.19
CA ALA A 409 9.81 4.00 -8.65
C ALA A 409 8.44 3.97 -7.95
N ALA A 410 7.81 2.80 -7.83
CA ALA A 410 6.55 2.63 -7.09
C ALA A 410 6.71 3.06 -5.63
N LEU A 411 7.78 2.62 -4.97
CA LEU A 411 8.11 3.00 -3.61
C LEU A 411 8.44 4.49 -3.47
N HIS A 412 9.08 5.10 -4.46
CA HIS A 412 9.34 6.54 -4.47
C HIS A 412 8.04 7.36 -4.56
N VAL A 413 7.10 6.95 -5.42
CA VAL A 413 5.76 7.56 -5.51
C VAL A 413 4.98 7.37 -4.21
N ALA A 414 4.99 6.16 -3.64
CA ALA A 414 4.34 5.87 -2.36
C ALA A 414 4.96 6.65 -1.21
N ALA A 415 6.28 6.83 -1.22
CA ALA A 415 6.96 7.72 -0.29
C ALA A 415 6.37 9.11 -0.45
N ARG A 416 6.45 9.72 -1.63
CA ARG A 416 5.89 11.06 -1.89
C ARG A 416 4.45 11.25 -1.43
N ARG A 417 3.55 10.31 -1.72
CA ARG A 417 2.14 10.37 -1.31
C ARG A 417 1.91 10.25 0.20
N SER A 418 2.78 9.52 0.90
CA SER A 418 2.70 9.35 2.35
C SER A 418 3.35 10.50 3.14
N ALA A 419 3.79 11.59 2.50
CA ALA A 419 4.20 12.80 3.23
C ALA A 419 2.99 13.39 3.93
N THR A 420 2.94 13.27 5.24
CA THR A 420 2.05 14.03 6.11
C THR A 420 2.83 15.17 6.73
N GLY A 421 2.30 16.40 6.64
CA GLY A 421 2.91 17.60 7.22
C GLY A 421 3.19 18.68 6.19
N THR A 422 3.04 19.94 6.60
CA THR A 422 3.43 21.12 5.82
C THR A 422 4.85 21.53 6.20
N ALA A 423 5.57 22.15 5.28
CA ALA A 423 6.86 22.73 5.62
C ALA A 423 6.68 23.85 6.66
N GLU A 424 7.54 23.88 7.67
CA GLU A 424 7.60 24.96 8.66
C GLU A 424 8.46 26.09 8.10
N VAL A 425 8.01 27.35 8.22
CA VAL A 425 8.77 28.51 7.75
C VAL A 425 9.17 29.37 8.95
N VAL A 426 10.48 29.53 9.14
CA VAL A 426 11.07 30.32 10.22
C VAL A 426 11.76 31.54 9.61
N ALA A 427 11.27 32.74 9.96
CA ALA A 427 11.91 33.99 9.59
C ALA A 427 13.06 34.32 10.55
N LEU A 428 14.22 34.65 9.98
CA LEU A 428 15.48 34.86 10.69
C LEU A 428 16.13 36.17 10.25
N GLY A 429 16.69 36.92 11.19
CA GLY A 429 17.32 38.22 10.92
C GLY A 429 16.34 39.38 10.76
N PRO A 430 16.80 40.54 10.24
CA PRO A 430 15.98 41.74 10.10
C PRO A 430 14.86 41.55 9.06
N GLN A 431 13.78 42.32 9.19
CA GLN A 431 12.73 42.35 8.17
C GLN A 431 13.19 43.05 6.89
N ARG A 432 12.78 42.52 5.73
CA ARG A 432 13.05 43.13 4.42
C ARG A 432 12.29 44.44 4.28
N ARG A 433 12.96 45.45 3.70
CA ARG A 433 12.40 46.79 3.45
C ARG A 433 11.94 47.03 2.00
N SER A 434 12.42 46.23 1.05
CA SER A 434 12.11 46.39 -0.38
C SER A 434 11.92 45.04 -1.06
N ARG A 435 11.30 45.07 -2.26
CA ARG A 435 11.04 43.87 -3.04
C ARG A 435 12.34 43.36 -3.70
N PRO A 436 12.78 42.12 -3.43
CA PRO A 436 14.02 41.57 -3.96
C PRO A 436 13.92 41.31 -5.47
N ARG A 437 15.05 41.46 -6.18
CA ARG A 437 15.16 41.10 -7.61
C ARG A 437 15.33 39.60 -7.83
N ALA A 438 15.97 38.91 -6.89
CA ALA A 438 16.21 37.47 -6.90
C ALA A 438 15.91 36.83 -5.54
N SER A 439 15.41 35.60 -5.54
CA SER A 439 15.28 34.74 -4.36
C SER A 439 16.27 33.59 -4.53
N LEU A 440 17.19 33.42 -3.58
CA LEU A 440 18.17 32.35 -3.55
C LEU A 440 17.61 31.20 -2.71
N VAL A 441 17.37 30.06 -3.36
CA VAL A 441 16.89 28.84 -2.73
C VAL A 441 18.05 27.87 -2.58
N VAL A 442 18.43 27.59 -1.34
CA VAL A 442 19.56 26.73 -0.97
C VAL A 442 19.05 25.49 -0.24
N PRO A 443 18.90 24.34 -0.92
CA PRO A 443 18.55 23.08 -0.24
C PRO A 443 19.71 22.58 0.63
N LEU A 444 19.37 22.01 1.77
CA LEU A 444 20.28 21.51 2.80
C LEU A 444 19.92 20.06 3.14
N TYR A 445 20.91 19.19 3.04
CA TYR A 445 20.82 17.80 3.48
C TYR A 445 22.10 17.38 4.18
N ARG A 446 22.04 17.14 5.50
CA ARG A 446 23.10 16.60 6.36
C ARG A 446 24.40 17.41 6.50
N ASN A 447 24.97 17.92 5.42
CA ASN A 447 26.23 18.65 5.43
C ASN A 447 26.01 20.16 5.60
N LEU A 448 26.41 20.68 6.76
CA LEU A 448 26.26 22.10 7.12
C LEU A 448 27.57 22.88 7.02
N ARG A 449 28.68 22.23 6.64
CA ARG A 449 30.05 22.77 6.72
C ARG A 449 30.22 24.08 5.96
N PHE A 450 29.57 24.21 4.82
CA PHE A 450 29.75 25.35 3.92
C PHE A 450 28.86 26.55 4.22
N LEU A 451 27.84 26.39 5.08
CA LEU A 451 26.86 27.44 5.38
C LEU A 451 27.50 28.75 5.85
N ARG A 452 28.48 28.65 6.75
CA ARG A 452 29.16 29.84 7.30
C ARG A 452 29.93 30.60 6.22
N PHE A 453 30.64 29.88 5.35
CA PHE A 453 31.41 30.47 4.25
C PHE A 453 30.50 31.08 3.20
N GLN A 454 29.41 30.40 2.86
CA GLN A 454 28.44 30.88 1.88
C GLN A 454 27.75 32.17 2.35
N LEU A 455 27.27 32.20 3.59
CA LEU A 455 26.65 33.41 4.16
C LEU A 455 27.64 34.57 4.29
N ALA A 456 28.89 34.30 4.68
CA ALA A 456 29.93 35.33 4.72
C ALA A 456 30.24 35.90 3.33
N ALA A 457 30.24 35.06 2.29
CA ALA A 457 30.41 35.51 0.91
C ALA A 457 29.21 36.35 0.44
N PHE A 458 27.98 35.93 0.76
CA PHE A 458 26.77 36.69 0.43
C PHE A 458 26.68 38.03 1.17
N ALA A 459 27.24 38.12 2.38
CA ALA A 459 27.32 39.37 3.12
C ALA A 459 28.24 40.42 2.46
N ARG A 460 29.14 39.99 1.56
CA ARG A 460 30.10 40.87 0.87
C ARG A 460 29.64 41.34 -0.51
N ASP A 461 28.53 40.80 -1.02
CA ASP A 461 28.00 41.12 -2.35
C ASP A 461 26.69 41.93 -2.23
N GLU A 462 26.62 43.05 -2.95
CA GLU A 462 25.52 44.00 -2.85
C GLU A 462 24.18 43.41 -3.31
N GLU A 463 24.18 42.62 -4.37
CA GLU A 463 22.97 42.00 -4.91
C GLU A 463 22.48 40.88 -3.99
N THR A 464 23.37 40.03 -3.46
CA THR A 464 22.97 38.96 -2.53
C THR A 464 22.49 39.51 -1.19
N ARG A 465 23.04 40.62 -0.69
CA ARG A 465 22.53 41.31 0.52
C ARG A 465 21.09 41.80 0.35
N ARG A 466 20.69 42.14 -0.88
CA ARG A 466 19.33 42.59 -1.23
C ARG A 466 18.43 41.44 -1.67
N ALA A 467 19.00 40.29 -1.98
CA ALA A 467 18.28 39.11 -2.45
C ALA A 467 17.57 38.37 -1.33
N ASP A 468 16.58 37.57 -1.71
CA ASP A 468 15.76 36.79 -0.80
C ASP A 468 16.33 35.41 -0.50
N LEU A 469 17.05 35.30 0.62
CA LEU A 469 17.77 34.09 1.03
C LEU A 469 16.82 33.09 1.73
N ILE A 470 16.67 31.91 1.14
CA ILE A 470 15.79 30.84 1.59
C ILE A 470 16.62 29.56 1.68
N TYR A 471 16.88 29.11 2.90
CA TYR A 471 17.51 27.82 3.16
C TYR A 471 16.41 26.78 3.38
N VAL A 472 16.48 25.65 2.68
CA VAL A 472 15.46 24.59 2.76
C VAL A 472 16.10 23.35 3.38
N LEU A 473 15.69 22.97 4.58
CA LEU A 473 16.21 21.81 5.28
C LEU A 473 15.30 20.60 5.05
N ASP A 474 15.84 19.56 4.40
CA ASP A 474 15.12 18.30 4.17
C ASP A 474 15.53 17.16 5.12
N SER A 475 16.48 17.42 6.03
CA SER A 475 16.80 16.61 7.21
C SER A 475 16.20 17.23 8.48
N PRO A 476 14.88 17.08 8.75
CA PRO A 476 14.22 17.70 9.90
C PRO A 476 14.85 17.35 11.25
N GLU A 477 15.54 16.22 11.36
CA GLU A 477 16.32 15.83 12.53
C GLU A 477 17.42 16.84 12.90
N GLN A 478 17.88 17.67 11.96
CA GLN A 478 18.88 18.73 12.18
C GLN A 478 18.27 20.12 12.39
N ARG A 479 16.93 20.24 12.51
CA ARG A 479 16.21 21.52 12.61
C ARG A 479 16.85 22.48 13.60
N HIS A 480 17.09 22.03 14.83
CA HIS A 480 17.59 22.89 15.92
C HIS A 480 19.03 23.38 15.67
N GLU A 481 19.90 22.51 15.15
CA GLU A 481 21.30 22.85 14.84
C GLU A 481 21.36 23.90 13.72
N VAL A 482 20.61 23.69 12.65
CA VAL A 482 20.55 24.59 11.49
C VAL A 482 19.94 25.93 11.87
N GLU A 483 18.83 25.93 12.60
CA GLU A 483 18.18 27.16 13.06
C GLU A 483 19.13 27.99 13.93
N HIS A 484 19.82 27.37 14.90
CA HIS A 484 20.78 28.04 15.76
C HIS A 484 21.92 28.68 14.95
N LEU A 485 22.51 27.94 14.01
CA LEU A 485 23.57 28.44 13.14
C LEU A 485 23.08 29.62 12.30
N LEU A 486 21.96 29.47 11.61
CA LEU A 486 21.41 30.49 10.73
C LEU A 486 20.99 31.75 11.51
N ARG A 487 20.43 31.62 12.72
CA ARG A 487 20.13 32.76 13.61
C ARG A 487 21.39 33.58 13.93
N GLY A 488 22.47 32.91 14.32
CA GLY A 488 23.75 33.57 14.62
C GLY A 488 24.32 34.31 13.41
N MET A 489 24.33 33.66 12.24
CA MET A 489 24.84 34.26 11.01
C MET A 489 23.96 35.41 10.50
N ALA A 490 22.64 35.29 10.61
CA ALA A 490 21.69 36.36 10.26
C ALA A 490 21.95 37.63 11.07
N ALA A 491 22.13 37.48 12.38
CA ALA A 491 22.42 38.59 13.30
C ALA A 491 23.79 39.20 13.03
N MET A 492 24.83 38.37 12.87
CA MET A 492 26.21 38.82 12.65
C MET A 492 26.37 39.64 11.37
N HIS A 493 25.70 39.24 10.28
CA HIS A 493 25.83 39.89 8.98
C HIS A 493 24.69 40.86 8.63
N GLY A 494 23.64 40.92 9.47
CA GLY A 494 22.44 41.70 9.21
C GLY A 494 21.68 41.22 7.96
N LEU A 495 21.68 39.91 7.70
CA LEU A 495 21.06 39.31 6.52
C LEU A 495 19.63 38.86 6.83
N PRO A 496 18.62 39.34 6.08
CA PRO A 496 17.28 38.76 6.13
C PRO A 496 17.30 37.36 5.51
N LEU A 497 16.89 36.34 6.25
CA LEU A 497 16.87 34.96 5.75
C LEU A 497 15.68 34.16 6.27
N ARG A 498 15.31 33.11 5.54
CA ARG A 498 14.24 32.19 5.92
C ARG A 498 14.76 30.76 5.93
N LEU A 499 14.35 30.01 6.92
CA LEU A 499 14.55 28.57 7.00
C LEU A 499 13.21 27.89 6.74
N VAL A 500 13.15 27.08 5.70
CA VAL A 500 12.01 26.21 5.36
C VAL A 500 12.38 24.79 5.80
N VAL A 501 11.69 24.24 6.79
CA VAL A 501 11.95 22.90 7.31
C VAL A 501 10.93 21.94 6.74
N MET A 502 11.38 21.00 5.92
CA MET A 502 10.50 19.97 5.36
C MET A 502 10.18 18.91 6.43
N PRO A 503 9.00 18.28 6.37
CA PRO A 503 8.63 17.23 7.33
C PRO A 503 9.48 15.95 7.19
N ARG A 504 10.26 15.81 6.11
CA ARG A 504 11.15 14.69 5.81
C ARG A 504 12.01 15.00 4.58
N ASN A 505 12.94 14.10 4.29
CA ASN A 505 13.73 14.13 3.06
C ASN A 505 12.85 13.84 1.83
N GLY A 506 12.66 14.87 1.01
CA GLY A 506 11.98 14.79 -0.30
C GLY A 506 12.93 14.76 -1.49
N GLY A 507 14.24 14.90 -1.26
CA GLY A 507 15.26 15.08 -2.28
C GLY A 507 15.34 16.52 -2.80
N TYR A 508 16.39 16.77 -3.58
CA TYR A 508 16.74 18.10 -4.11
C TYR A 508 15.57 18.79 -4.81
N ALA A 509 14.89 18.11 -5.74
CA ALA A 509 13.75 18.68 -6.48
C ALA A 509 12.61 19.15 -5.56
N ALA A 510 12.26 18.36 -4.54
CA ALA A 510 11.20 18.71 -3.61
C ALA A 510 11.60 19.88 -2.70
N ALA A 511 12.85 19.92 -2.23
CA ALA A 511 13.39 21.01 -1.44
C ALA A 511 13.44 22.33 -2.24
N CYS A 512 13.92 22.28 -3.49
CA CYS A 512 13.92 23.44 -4.38
C CYS A 512 12.50 23.96 -4.65
N ASN A 513 11.53 23.08 -4.92
CA ASN A 513 10.14 23.48 -5.11
C ASN A 513 9.53 24.10 -3.84
N ALA A 514 9.83 23.54 -2.66
CA ALA A 514 9.37 24.10 -1.38
C ALA A 514 9.93 25.51 -1.15
N GLY A 515 11.23 25.72 -1.40
CA GLY A 515 11.82 27.06 -1.30
C GLY A 515 11.31 28.04 -2.35
N ALA A 516 11.04 27.57 -3.57
CA ALA A 516 10.46 28.39 -4.63
C ALA A 516 9.04 28.85 -4.31
N ALA A 517 8.23 28.02 -3.64
CA ALA A 517 6.89 28.39 -3.19
C ALA A 517 6.91 29.57 -2.21
N GLU A 518 7.96 29.64 -1.38
CA GLU A 518 8.18 30.72 -0.42
C GLU A 518 8.82 31.97 -1.05
N ALA A 519 9.41 31.88 -2.24
CA ALA A 519 10.14 32.98 -2.86
C ALA A 519 9.27 34.22 -3.12
N LEU A 520 9.89 35.41 -3.01
CA LEU A 520 9.21 36.70 -3.22
C LEU A 520 9.62 37.41 -4.52
N ALA A 521 10.74 37.00 -5.10
CA ALA A 521 11.35 37.67 -6.25
C ALA A 521 10.84 37.18 -7.61
N PRO A 522 10.96 37.98 -8.68
CA PRO A 522 10.66 37.57 -10.05
C PRO A 522 11.71 36.62 -10.66
N ALA A 523 12.92 36.54 -10.10
CA ALA A 523 13.94 35.57 -10.48
C ALA A 523 14.24 34.63 -9.31
N LEU A 524 14.38 33.34 -9.59
CA LEU A 524 14.73 32.30 -8.63
C LEU A 524 16.14 31.81 -8.96
N LEU A 525 17.01 31.77 -7.97
CA LEU A 525 18.33 31.15 -8.09
C LEU A 525 18.36 29.91 -7.21
N PHE A 526 18.42 28.73 -7.82
CA PHE A 526 18.70 27.49 -7.11
C PHE A 526 20.20 27.34 -6.98
N LEU A 527 20.69 27.09 -5.78
CA LEU A 527 22.11 27.08 -5.49
C LEU A 527 22.43 26.02 -4.45
N ASN A 528 23.39 25.15 -4.72
CA ASN A 528 23.82 24.15 -3.75
C ASN A 528 24.50 24.82 -2.53
N SER A 529 24.41 24.17 -1.38
CA SER A 529 24.97 24.69 -0.12
C SER A 529 26.50 24.76 -0.08
N ASP A 530 27.16 24.03 -0.97
CA ASP A 530 28.61 23.95 -1.15
C ASP A 530 29.10 24.70 -2.41
N VAL A 531 28.31 25.66 -2.90
CA VAL A 531 28.71 26.60 -3.95
C VAL A 531 29.02 27.97 -3.35
N LEU A 532 30.24 28.47 -3.63
CA LEU A 532 30.74 29.76 -3.16
C LEU A 532 31.15 30.65 -4.34
N PRO A 533 30.80 31.95 -4.35
CA PRO A 533 31.23 32.84 -5.43
C PRO A 533 32.73 33.11 -5.37
N ALA A 534 33.38 33.20 -6.52
CA ALA A 534 34.81 33.50 -6.61
C ALA A 534 35.11 34.97 -6.27
N ALA A 535 34.18 35.87 -6.56
CA ALA A 535 34.25 37.29 -6.24
C ALA A 535 32.84 37.91 -6.13
N PRO A 536 32.69 39.08 -5.48
CA PRO A 536 31.45 39.87 -5.57
C PRO A 536 31.12 40.29 -7.01
N GLY A 537 29.85 40.52 -7.31
CA GLY A 537 29.31 40.94 -8.61
C GLY A 537 28.67 39.80 -9.43
N TRP A 538 28.86 38.54 -9.02
CA TRP A 538 28.46 37.34 -9.76
C TRP A 538 26.95 37.26 -10.01
N LEU A 539 26.11 37.59 -9.01
CA LEU A 539 24.65 37.54 -9.17
C LEU A 539 24.14 38.65 -10.08
N GLY A 540 24.77 39.82 -10.01
CA GLY A 540 24.43 40.98 -10.83
C GLY A 540 24.59 40.71 -12.32
N VAL A 541 25.69 40.07 -12.73
CA VAL A 541 25.93 39.71 -14.13
C VAL A 541 24.95 38.65 -14.64
N MET A 542 24.60 37.65 -13.81
CA MET A 542 23.57 36.67 -14.18
C MET A 542 22.19 37.31 -14.35
N LEU A 543 21.80 38.21 -13.44
CA LEU A 543 20.54 38.96 -13.52
C LEU A 543 20.51 39.88 -14.74
N ALA A 544 21.62 40.54 -15.06
CA ALA A 544 21.74 41.37 -16.26
C ALA A 544 21.60 40.52 -17.52
N ARG A 545 22.24 39.35 -17.59
CA ARG A 545 22.13 38.41 -18.71
C ARG A 545 20.69 37.93 -18.90
N LEU A 546 20.04 37.52 -17.81
CA LEU A 546 18.62 37.13 -17.83
C LEU A 546 17.74 38.31 -18.25
N GLY A 547 18.00 39.53 -17.78
CA GLY A 547 17.20 40.71 -18.10
C GLY A 547 17.28 41.18 -19.57
N ARG A 548 18.40 40.95 -20.25
CA ARG A 548 18.68 41.46 -21.61
C ARG A 548 17.88 40.78 -22.73
N ASP A 549 17.51 39.51 -22.56
CA ASP A 549 16.79 38.74 -23.59
C ASP A 549 15.56 38.06 -22.99
N ARG A 550 14.37 38.42 -23.48
CA ARG A 550 13.10 37.87 -23.02
C ARG A 550 12.91 36.39 -23.37
N ARG A 551 13.64 35.88 -24.37
CA ARG A 551 13.63 34.44 -24.74
C ARG A 551 14.41 33.59 -23.74
N LEU A 552 15.34 34.19 -22.98
CA LEU A 552 16.08 33.47 -21.95
C LEU A 552 15.19 33.26 -20.73
N ALA A 553 14.89 31.99 -20.44
CA ALA A 553 14.22 31.61 -19.20
C ALA A 553 15.20 31.33 -18.07
N ALA A 554 16.40 30.82 -18.39
CA ALA A 554 17.40 30.47 -17.38
C ALA A 554 18.84 30.81 -17.79
N VAL A 555 19.67 31.10 -16.79
CA VAL A 555 21.10 31.42 -16.91
C VAL A 555 21.90 30.62 -15.88
N GLY A 556 22.95 29.94 -16.32
CA GLY A 556 23.89 29.21 -15.48
C GLY A 556 25.27 29.89 -15.48
N PRO A 557 26.00 29.84 -14.36
CA PRO A 557 27.32 30.45 -14.26
C PRO A 557 28.42 29.48 -14.70
N ARG A 558 29.67 29.94 -14.67
CA ARG A 558 30.85 29.06 -14.65
C ARG A 558 31.04 28.48 -13.27
N LEU A 559 31.11 27.15 -13.20
CA LEU A 559 31.50 26.44 -11.98
C LEU A 559 32.91 25.88 -12.11
N LEU A 560 33.70 26.06 -11.07
CA LEU A 560 35.03 25.51 -10.91
C LEU A 560 35.06 24.45 -9.81
N PHE A 561 35.89 23.44 -9.98
CA PHE A 561 36.30 22.57 -8.88
C PHE A 561 37.22 23.33 -7.90
N ASP A 562 37.52 22.73 -6.75
CA ASP A 562 38.32 23.36 -5.69
C ASP A 562 39.79 23.55 -6.10
N GLU A 563 40.33 22.72 -7.00
CA GLU A 563 41.64 22.94 -7.64
C GLU A 563 41.62 24.00 -8.76
N GLY A 564 40.46 24.58 -9.06
CA GLY A 564 40.29 25.63 -10.06
C GLY A 564 40.12 25.13 -11.50
N SER A 565 40.06 23.83 -11.75
CA SER A 565 39.65 23.30 -13.05
C SER A 565 38.15 23.53 -13.29
N ILE A 566 37.73 23.59 -14.56
CA ILE A 566 36.33 23.85 -14.92
C ILE A 566 35.49 22.62 -14.59
N GLN A 567 34.39 22.82 -13.87
CA GLN A 567 33.37 21.80 -13.60
C GLN A 567 32.15 21.96 -14.52
N HIS A 568 31.76 23.20 -14.83
CA HIS A 568 30.60 23.50 -15.67
C HIS A 568 30.79 24.78 -16.47
N ALA A 569 30.61 24.68 -17.79
CA ALA A 569 30.47 25.81 -18.70
C ALA A 569 29.18 25.69 -19.55
N GLY A 570 28.10 25.20 -18.95
CA GLY A 570 26.90 24.72 -19.65
C GLY A 570 26.88 23.19 -19.82
N LEU A 571 25.70 22.65 -20.10
CA LEU A 571 25.42 21.22 -20.22
C LEU A 571 24.93 20.88 -21.63
N PHE A 572 25.37 19.73 -22.14
CA PHE A 572 24.88 19.11 -23.36
C PHE A 572 24.55 17.63 -23.15
N PHE A 573 23.93 17.03 -24.14
CA PHE A 573 23.51 15.64 -24.09
C PHE A 573 24.28 14.81 -25.10
N ARG A 574 24.78 13.66 -24.66
CA ARG A 574 25.41 12.68 -25.54
C ARG A 574 24.84 11.29 -25.31
N ARG A 575 24.92 10.42 -26.31
CA ARG A 575 24.56 9.01 -26.13
C ARG A 575 25.69 8.29 -25.38
N GLY A 576 25.30 7.49 -24.38
CA GLY A 576 26.17 6.50 -23.77
C GLY A 576 26.33 5.27 -24.67
N GLU A 577 27.20 4.35 -24.25
CA GLU A 577 27.43 3.07 -24.95
C GLU A 577 26.16 2.20 -25.01
N ASP A 578 25.28 2.34 -24.01
CA ASP A 578 23.98 1.66 -23.93
C ASP A 578 22.87 2.38 -24.73
N GLY A 579 23.21 3.41 -25.51
CA GLY A 579 22.28 4.21 -26.30
C GLY A 579 21.45 5.21 -25.50
N VAL A 580 21.59 5.23 -24.17
CA VAL A 580 20.83 6.10 -23.26
C VAL A 580 21.47 7.49 -23.20
N TRP A 581 20.65 8.54 -23.09
CA TRP A 581 21.15 9.92 -23.00
C TRP A 581 21.85 10.17 -21.65
N LEU A 582 23.00 10.83 -21.73
CA LEU A 582 23.82 11.28 -20.61
C LEU A 582 23.92 12.80 -20.60
N ASN A 583 23.91 13.37 -19.40
CA ASN A 583 24.24 14.77 -19.17
C ASN A 583 25.77 14.91 -19.13
N ASP A 584 26.32 15.83 -19.93
CA ASP A 584 27.74 16.13 -19.92
C ASP A 584 27.98 17.65 -19.94
N HIS A 585 29.13 18.08 -19.45
CA HIS A 585 29.43 19.47 -19.18
C HIS A 585 30.50 19.97 -20.14
N TYR A 586 30.24 21.09 -20.81
CA TYR A 586 31.24 21.71 -21.67
C TYR A 586 32.50 22.07 -20.88
N CYS A 587 33.67 21.81 -21.47
CA CYS A 587 34.99 22.12 -20.92
C CYS A 587 35.27 21.51 -19.53
N LYS A 588 34.55 20.47 -19.10
CA LYS A 588 34.80 19.83 -17.80
C LYS A 588 36.23 19.27 -17.73
N GLY A 589 36.95 19.58 -16.65
CA GLY A 589 38.34 19.19 -16.41
C GLY A 589 39.38 20.07 -17.09
N PHE A 590 38.98 21.04 -17.92
CA PHE A 590 39.91 21.97 -18.54
C PHE A 590 40.38 23.05 -17.53
N PRO A 591 41.53 23.73 -17.78
CA PRO A 591 42.00 24.81 -16.93
C PRO A 591 41.00 25.98 -16.82
N ARG A 592 40.97 26.67 -15.67
CA ARG A 592 40.08 27.82 -15.36
C ARG A 592 39.87 28.82 -16.51
N ARG A 593 40.95 29.13 -17.24
CA ARG A 593 41.00 30.14 -18.30
C ARG A 593 40.92 29.55 -19.71
N HIS A 594 40.36 28.34 -19.87
CA HIS A 594 40.15 27.75 -21.19
C HIS A 594 39.31 28.71 -22.07
N PRO A 595 39.77 29.06 -23.30
CA PRO A 595 39.12 30.06 -24.13
C PRO A 595 37.62 29.81 -24.36
N ASP A 596 37.23 28.58 -24.69
CA ASP A 596 35.82 28.25 -24.97
C ASP A 596 34.90 28.38 -23.75
N ALA A 597 35.47 28.34 -22.54
CA ALA A 597 34.74 28.52 -21.30
C ALA A 597 34.61 30.00 -20.89
N LEU A 598 35.27 30.93 -21.59
CA LEU A 598 35.21 32.37 -21.36
C LEU A 598 34.15 33.06 -22.24
N THR A 599 33.47 32.30 -23.11
CA THR A 599 32.49 32.85 -24.05
C THR A 599 31.07 32.57 -23.59
N ALA A 600 30.30 33.65 -23.36
CA ALA A 600 28.87 33.59 -23.09
C ALA A 600 28.12 33.02 -24.29
N ARG A 601 27.25 32.03 -24.06
CA ARG A 601 26.54 31.33 -25.16
C ARG A 601 25.20 30.79 -24.73
N ARG A 602 24.37 30.43 -25.71
CA ARG A 602 23.18 29.62 -25.48
C ARG A 602 23.59 28.16 -25.39
N VAL A 603 22.97 27.43 -24.48
CA VAL A 603 23.30 26.03 -24.21
C VAL A 603 22.03 25.18 -24.14
N PRO A 604 22.13 23.87 -24.41
CA PRO A 604 21.01 22.95 -24.25
C PRO A 604 20.43 22.95 -22.84
N ALA A 605 21.28 23.01 -21.82
CA ALA A 605 20.88 22.98 -20.41
C ALA A 605 22.00 23.55 -19.52
N ILE A 606 21.71 23.70 -18.23
CA ILE A 606 22.63 24.12 -17.17
C ILE A 606 22.38 23.27 -15.92
N THR A 607 23.37 23.20 -15.03
CA THR A 607 23.25 22.38 -13.82
C THR A 607 22.45 23.07 -12.70
N GLY A 608 21.76 22.28 -11.89
CA GLY A 608 21.06 22.72 -10.68
C GLY A 608 21.99 23.22 -9.58
N ALA A 609 23.31 22.94 -9.66
CA ALA A 609 24.25 23.45 -8.67
C ALA A 609 24.22 24.99 -8.56
N ALA A 610 23.99 25.69 -9.68
CA ALA A 610 23.69 27.11 -9.72
C ALA A 610 22.83 27.43 -10.95
N LEU A 611 21.54 27.67 -10.76
CA LEU A 611 20.56 27.85 -11.83
C LEU A 611 19.68 29.07 -11.54
N LEU A 612 19.88 30.17 -12.28
CA LEU A 612 19.01 31.34 -12.22
C LEU A 612 17.89 31.18 -13.26
N VAL A 613 16.63 31.28 -12.85
CA VAL A 613 15.46 31.13 -13.73
C VAL A 613 14.41 32.21 -13.45
N ARG A 614 13.67 32.62 -14.49
CA ARG A 614 12.48 33.47 -14.31
C ARG A 614 11.42 32.69 -13.55
N ARG A 615 10.89 33.25 -12.46
CA ARG A 615 9.83 32.64 -11.67
C ARG A 615 8.61 32.26 -12.51
N ALA A 616 8.14 33.16 -13.37
CA ALA A 616 7.00 32.90 -14.24
C ALA A 616 7.23 31.72 -15.20
N ALA A 617 8.46 31.54 -15.71
CA ALA A 617 8.79 30.41 -16.58
C ALA A 617 8.88 29.10 -15.78
N PHE A 618 9.45 29.15 -14.57
CA PHE A 618 9.51 28.02 -13.64
C PHE A 618 8.11 27.54 -13.22
N GLU A 619 7.22 28.46 -12.84
CA GLU A 619 5.84 28.16 -12.46
C GLU A 619 5.04 27.60 -13.65
N ARG A 620 5.23 28.14 -14.85
CA ARG A 620 4.59 27.65 -16.08
C ARG A 620 4.88 26.17 -16.38
N VAL A 621 6.06 25.68 -16.00
CA VAL A 621 6.45 24.27 -16.20
C VAL A 621 6.31 23.41 -14.93
N ALA A 622 5.59 23.91 -13.93
CA ALA A 622 5.37 23.27 -12.64
C ALA A 622 6.67 22.89 -11.88
N GLY A 623 7.72 23.71 -12.04
CA GLY A 623 8.96 23.60 -11.29
C GLY A 623 9.80 22.35 -11.58
N PHE A 624 10.59 21.89 -10.59
CA PHE A 624 11.39 20.68 -10.72
C PHE A 624 10.53 19.41 -10.70
N CYS A 625 10.89 18.43 -11.53
CA CYS A 625 10.22 17.13 -11.48
C CYS A 625 10.67 16.35 -10.24
N THR A 626 9.72 15.89 -9.45
CA THR A 626 9.97 15.14 -8.21
C THR A 626 9.93 13.63 -8.42
N ASP A 627 9.90 13.13 -9.66
CA ASP A 627 9.86 11.67 -9.96
C ASP A 627 11.25 11.03 -9.89
N TYR A 628 12.31 11.84 -9.99
CA TYR A 628 13.69 11.37 -9.86
C TYR A 628 14.01 11.00 -8.42
N ILE A 629 14.60 9.83 -8.23
CA ILE A 629 14.90 9.28 -6.92
C ILE A 629 16.11 10.01 -6.32
N VAL A 630 15.84 10.96 -5.43
CA VAL A 630 16.84 11.62 -4.56
C VAL A 630 17.97 12.32 -5.34
N GLY A 631 17.62 13.04 -6.42
CA GLY A 631 18.54 13.86 -7.19
C GLY A 631 18.95 13.27 -8.54
N ASP A 632 19.80 13.99 -9.27
CA ASP A 632 20.24 13.71 -10.64
C ASP A 632 19.13 13.83 -11.70
N PHE A 633 19.44 14.54 -12.79
CA PHE A 633 18.58 14.80 -13.96
C PHE A 633 17.40 15.75 -13.76
N GLU A 634 17.08 16.19 -12.55
CA GLU A 634 16.00 17.19 -12.36
C GLU A 634 16.32 18.56 -12.98
N ASP A 635 17.59 18.93 -13.05
CA ASP A 635 18.07 20.19 -13.63
C ASP A 635 17.96 20.19 -15.17
N SER A 636 18.40 19.11 -15.81
CA SER A 636 18.21 18.91 -17.24
C SER A 636 16.73 18.73 -17.61
N ASP A 637 15.93 18.04 -16.79
CA ASP A 637 14.48 17.93 -16.98
C ASP A 637 13.81 19.32 -16.93
N LEU A 638 14.17 20.16 -15.96
CA LEU A 638 13.68 21.55 -15.91
C LEU A 638 14.07 22.32 -17.17
N CYS A 639 15.33 22.24 -17.59
CA CYS A 639 15.82 22.87 -18.80
C CYS A 639 15.05 22.43 -20.05
N LEU A 640 14.80 21.12 -20.19
CA LEU A 640 14.06 20.55 -21.31
C LEU A 640 12.60 20.99 -21.29
N LYS A 641 11.93 21.02 -20.13
CA LYS A 641 10.57 21.57 -20.00
C LYS A 641 10.49 23.02 -20.46
N LEU A 642 11.38 23.88 -19.99
CA LEU A 642 11.43 25.29 -20.42
C LEU A 642 11.61 25.39 -21.95
N ARG A 643 12.52 24.59 -22.51
CA ARG A 643 12.76 24.54 -23.95
C ARG A 643 11.56 24.07 -24.76
N THR A 644 10.75 23.13 -24.25
CA THR A 644 9.51 22.74 -24.92
C THR A 644 8.47 23.86 -24.98
N GLN A 645 8.58 24.86 -24.12
CA GLN A 645 7.78 26.08 -24.16
C GLN A 645 8.36 27.18 -25.08
N GLY A 646 9.41 26.86 -25.84
CA GLY A 646 10.10 27.80 -26.73
C GLY A 646 11.14 28.69 -26.03
N ASP A 647 11.41 28.46 -24.73
CA ASP A 647 12.41 29.23 -24.01
C ASP A 647 13.84 28.77 -24.34
N GLU A 648 14.80 29.64 -24.07
CA GLU A 648 16.21 29.40 -24.25
C GLU A 648 16.98 29.51 -22.93
N ILE A 649 18.15 28.88 -22.91
CA ILE A 649 19.00 28.76 -21.73
C ILE A 649 20.38 29.28 -22.11
N ALA A 650 20.99 30.05 -21.22
CA ALA A 650 22.30 30.62 -21.44
C ALA A 650 23.31 30.25 -20.36
N TYR A 651 24.57 30.26 -20.77
CA TYR A 651 25.74 30.19 -19.92
C TYR A 651 26.38 31.58 -19.85
N GLU A 652 26.72 32.04 -18.64
CA GLU A 652 27.34 33.34 -18.34
C GLU A 652 28.69 33.14 -17.62
N PRO A 653 29.83 33.24 -18.33
CA PRO A 653 31.16 32.96 -17.78
C PRO A 653 31.67 34.01 -16.80
N ASP A 654 31.16 35.25 -16.84
CA ASP A 654 31.56 36.31 -15.91
C ASP A 654 31.02 36.07 -14.50
N ALA A 655 29.98 35.23 -14.37
CA ALA A 655 29.55 34.67 -13.10
C ALA A 655 30.40 33.44 -12.79
N GLU A 656 31.41 33.59 -11.93
CA GLU A 656 32.31 32.49 -11.56
C GLU A 656 32.08 32.06 -10.11
N LEU A 657 31.79 30.77 -9.89
CA LEU A 657 31.66 30.18 -8.57
C LEU A 657 32.51 28.91 -8.45
N PHE A 658 32.95 28.61 -7.24
CA PHE A 658 33.52 27.33 -6.85
C PHE A 658 32.42 26.42 -6.33
N HIS A 659 32.40 25.17 -6.78
CA HIS A 659 31.51 24.14 -6.28
C HIS A 659 32.36 23.02 -5.69
N PHE A 660 32.31 22.87 -4.37
CA PHE A 660 33.13 21.91 -3.61
C PHE A 660 32.55 20.48 -3.65
N GLU A 661 32.01 20.12 -4.82
CA GLU A 661 31.51 18.79 -5.16
C GLU A 661 32.62 17.76 -4.87
N ARG A 662 32.25 16.64 -4.24
CA ARG A 662 33.12 15.58 -3.66
C ARG A 662 33.40 15.65 -2.16
N GLN A 663 33.21 16.76 -1.44
CA GLN A 663 33.27 16.69 0.04
C GLN A 663 31.94 16.22 0.67
N SER A 664 30.81 16.56 0.04
CA SER A 664 29.47 16.05 0.41
C SER A 664 29.24 14.62 -0.12
N ILE A 665 29.86 14.28 -1.26
CA ILE A 665 29.76 12.97 -1.93
C ILE A 665 30.81 11.97 -1.43
N ALA A 666 31.99 12.37 -0.94
CA ALA A 666 32.96 11.42 -0.35
C ALA A 666 32.46 10.75 0.94
N LEU A 667 31.40 11.26 1.56
CA LEU A 667 30.66 10.56 2.63
C LEU A 667 29.67 9.51 2.09
N HIS A 668 29.49 9.43 0.76
CA HIS A 668 28.57 8.53 0.05
C HIS A 668 29.20 8.09 -1.28
N ASP A 669 30.01 7.03 -1.25
CA ASP A 669 30.66 6.44 -2.43
C ASP A 669 29.73 6.44 -3.67
N GLY A 670 30.07 7.27 -4.66
CA GLY A 670 29.71 7.09 -6.07
C GLY A 670 28.28 7.43 -6.52
N HIS A 671 27.75 8.63 -6.26
CA HIS A 671 26.40 9.05 -6.73
C HIS A 671 26.15 8.81 -8.23
N ALA A 672 27.10 9.15 -9.11
CA ALA A 672 27.04 8.90 -10.55
C ALA A 672 27.17 7.40 -10.96
N ARG A 673 27.37 6.50 -9.99
CA ARG A 673 27.35 5.03 -10.13
C ARG A 673 26.38 4.38 -9.13
N THR A 674 25.43 5.12 -8.57
CA THR A 674 24.36 4.53 -7.76
C THR A 674 23.28 3.95 -8.66
N LEU A 675 22.60 2.94 -8.14
CA LEU A 675 21.45 2.33 -8.78
C LEU A 675 20.32 3.36 -9.02
N ALA A 676 20.18 4.34 -8.12
CA ALA A 676 19.24 5.45 -8.26
C ALA A 676 19.57 6.33 -9.47
N GLY A 677 20.83 6.74 -9.64
CA GLY A 677 21.27 7.50 -10.82
C GLY A 677 21.03 6.75 -12.14
N ALA A 678 21.24 5.43 -12.15
CA ALA A 678 20.93 4.60 -13.33
C ALA A 678 19.43 4.55 -13.64
N ILE A 679 18.56 4.44 -12.63
CA ILE A 679 17.09 4.51 -12.78
C ILE A 679 16.67 5.89 -13.29
N ASN A 680 17.19 6.95 -12.69
CA ASN A 680 16.88 8.34 -13.05
C ASN A 680 17.30 8.65 -14.48
N ARG A 681 18.49 8.18 -14.89
CA ARG A 681 18.97 8.27 -16.28
C ARG A 681 18.01 7.61 -17.26
N ARG A 682 17.54 6.38 -16.96
CA ARG A 682 16.58 5.68 -17.82
C ARG A 682 15.23 6.38 -17.86
N LEU A 683 14.74 6.89 -16.73
CA LEU A 683 13.52 7.70 -16.68
C LEU A 683 13.66 8.96 -17.53
N HIS A 684 14.76 9.69 -17.40
CA HIS A 684 15.06 10.89 -18.18
C HIS A 684 15.13 10.60 -19.68
N HIS A 685 15.83 9.53 -20.08
CA HIS A 685 15.88 9.11 -21.47
C HIS A 685 14.49 8.75 -22.02
N ARG A 686 13.71 7.91 -21.32
CA ARG A 686 12.35 7.56 -21.75
C ARG A 686 11.44 8.78 -21.92
N ARG A 687 11.60 9.80 -21.07
CA ARG A 687 10.80 11.02 -21.13
C ARG A 687 11.22 11.94 -22.28
N TRP A 688 12.51 12.04 -22.56
CA TRP A 688 13.07 13.11 -23.37
C TRP A 688 13.81 12.69 -24.65
N ASP A 689 13.87 11.39 -24.98
CA ASP A 689 14.68 10.88 -26.11
C ASP A 689 14.46 11.67 -27.41
N GLY A 690 13.21 11.78 -27.87
CA GLY A 690 12.89 12.52 -29.09
C GLY A 690 13.22 14.02 -29.00
N ALA A 691 12.95 14.65 -27.86
CA ALA A 691 13.22 16.08 -27.66
C ALA A 691 14.73 16.38 -27.64
N ILE A 692 15.53 15.53 -26.98
CA ILE A 692 16.98 15.64 -26.92
C ILE A 692 17.57 15.36 -28.31
N ALA A 693 17.11 14.34 -29.02
CA ALA A 693 17.58 14.04 -30.38
C ALA A 693 17.38 15.23 -31.32
N ALA A 694 16.18 15.82 -31.33
CA ALA A 694 15.89 17.01 -32.13
C ALA A 694 16.71 18.24 -31.69
N LEU A 695 16.98 18.38 -30.39
CA LEU A 695 17.78 19.46 -29.85
C LEU A 695 19.26 19.35 -30.23
N MET A 696 19.84 18.16 -30.10
CA MET A 696 21.25 17.91 -30.44
C MET A 696 21.50 17.99 -31.94
N ALA A 697 20.55 17.57 -32.78
CA ALA A 697 20.66 17.75 -34.24
C ALA A 697 20.79 19.23 -34.64
N ARG A 698 20.05 20.13 -33.98
CA ARG A 698 20.15 21.58 -34.23
C ARG A 698 21.43 22.20 -33.67
N HIS A 699 21.95 21.68 -32.57
CA HIS A 699 23.17 22.19 -31.93
C HIS A 699 24.47 21.65 -32.54
N GLY A 700 24.45 20.46 -33.15
CA GLY A 700 25.62 19.87 -33.82
C GLY A 700 25.79 20.25 -35.29
N ALA A 701 24.82 20.96 -35.88
CA ALA A 701 24.86 21.45 -37.25
C ALA A 701 25.39 22.90 -37.39
N GLY A 702 26.01 23.45 -36.35
CA GLY A 702 26.45 24.85 -36.27
C GLY A 702 27.87 25.01 -35.76
#